data_AF-A0A535I743-F1
#
_entry.id   AF-A0A535I743-F1
#
_cell.length_a   1.000
_cell.length_b   1.000
_cell.length_c   1.000
_cell.angle_alpha   90.00
_cell.angle_beta   90.00
_cell.angle_gamma   90.00
#
_symmetry.space_group_name_H-M   'P 1'
#
loop_
_entity.id
_entity.type
_entity.pdbx_description
1 polymer ?
#
loop_
_entity_poly.entity_id
_entity_poly.type
_entity_poly.pdbx_seq_one_letter_code
_entity_poly.pdbx_strand_id
1 'polypeptide(L)'
;MRSEGAPASRVLTVLPRKRTFAPVGNGQVLAYVFARRGEKLGYVRGTNVLRVTSRQGESRVAAIGDDIEVATQGAGWPLEFDPPPLGGATRASILDRVPDLDERAAASDLYARSVLVIAVHQERSGAFAAPLGEDVLMAHALDVCGERGAAEAFFDWALSHRPIDGLLMWGIEQHLRLAYGSKLREPFERLRNGPGPEVASVPPALAKDSLKAIRTAVKRKSQLGVLTTDEGIDLGAHARFLIDVQALLPKASWGEDFFFAHQADVQDIRRARALYAGAFHGGMTASGGDPLSEVEVRADIGASTATLQPVDAERYKVRVQTRSGVLWASDSDPRPGGQEFALSAEADPPDWTRDAVVYQVMVDRFARADGMLPPPNSSTALYGGTLDGIRDHLDYITSLGCNTLWLTPVHQTPSHHGYDHEDFFKVDERYGGDTALKRLIASAHERGMRVLLDFVPNHTGRGHHLFRDAIQRGGDAAEFYRFWQWPHYYRCFFDNITLPELDTGSRRVQQYLVEAARHWVTEYGADGVRCDHVAGADPSFWIELRRGLREVKPDALVIGEATGHFDWLAHYAGRLDAIFDFDFAYVVRNAFGRGRMDLVEFARWMDGHENALPGLALATLLDNHDMNRFLWLAGGDARRLKLAATLLMTLPGMPVIYYGTEVGLTQRHDAAMENAEARLPMLWGADQDAGLLAYFQRLGRLRRESPALRRGSRRTLHADPYELVYERVSGDDRLVVSLNLETLTGSVVDGSGRDRLGQDDVLGVSPDQRPR
;
A
#
# COMPACT_ATOMS: atom_id res chain seq x y z
N MET A 1 -39.26 -16.23 -61.59
CA MET A 1 -38.58 -14.94 -61.83
C MET A 1 -37.37 -14.92 -60.91
N ARG A 2 -36.20 -15.00 -61.54
CA ARG A 2 -34.83 -15.26 -61.02
C ARG A 2 -34.22 -13.97 -60.43
N SER A 3 -33.21 -13.90 -59.54
CA SER A 3 -32.25 -14.87 -58.97
C SER A 3 -31.38 -14.16 -57.91
N GLU A 4 -30.98 -14.92 -56.88
CA GLU A 4 -29.63 -15.11 -56.29
C GLU A 4 -28.60 -13.96 -56.10
N GLY A 5 -27.92 -14.01 -54.94
CA GLY A 5 -26.44 -13.93 -54.89
C GLY A 5 -25.79 -12.71 -54.22
N ALA A 6 -25.06 -12.92 -53.12
CA ALA A 6 -23.85 -12.14 -52.80
C ALA A 6 -22.71 -12.55 -53.78
N PRO A 7 -21.54 -11.86 -53.95
CA PRO A 7 -20.88 -10.88 -53.05
C PRO A 7 -20.08 -9.68 -53.71
N ALA A 8 -19.57 -8.79 -52.85
CA ALA A 8 -18.40 -7.88 -52.96
C ALA A 8 -18.16 -6.97 -54.20
N SER A 9 -18.02 -5.64 -53.99
CA SER A 9 -16.92 -4.85 -54.57
C SER A 9 -16.65 -3.55 -53.82
N ARG A 10 -15.36 -3.30 -53.57
CA ARG A 10 -14.79 -2.02 -53.14
C ARG A 10 -15.01 -0.96 -54.23
N VAL A 11 -15.41 0.25 -53.84
CA VAL A 11 -15.00 1.47 -54.55
C VAL A 11 -14.48 2.48 -53.53
N LEU A 12 -13.15 2.59 -53.50
CA LEU A 12 -12.42 3.75 -52.98
C LEU A 12 -12.85 4.98 -53.79
N THR A 13 -13.33 6.03 -53.11
CA THR A 13 -13.26 7.39 -53.65
C THR A 13 -12.37 8.21 -52.73
N VAL A 14 -11.33 8.76 -53.35
CA VAL A 14 -10.23 9.48 -52.73
C VAL A 14 -10.43 10.99 -52.99
N LEU A 15 -10.27 11.80 -51.92
CA LEU A 15 -10.02 13.26 -51.82
C LEU A 15 -11.23 14.22 -51.63
N PRO A 16 -11.09 15.39 -50.93
CA PRO A 16 -9.86 16.10 -50.50
C PRO A 16 -9.78 16.65 -49.05
N ARG A 17 -8.53 16.78 -48.58
CA ARG A 17 -7.91 17.78 -47.68
C ARG A 17 -8.50 18.09 -46.27
N LYS A 18 -7.66 17.78 -45.26
CA LYS A 18 -7.52 18.30 -43.87
C LYS A 18 -8.82 18.50 -43.08
N ARG A 19 -9.15 17.51 -42.24
CA ARG A 19 -10.20 17.55 -41.21
C ARG A 19 -9.63 16.99 -39.90
N THR A 20 -9.89 17.65 -38.78
CA THR A 20 -9.44 17.28 -37.43
C THR A 20 -10.59 16.60 -36.68
N PHE A 21 -10.29 15.47 -36.03
CA PHE A 21 -11.27 14.60 -35.35
C PHE A 21 -10.73 14.19 -33.98
N ALA A 22 -11.61 13.99 -33.00
CA ALA A 22 -11.28 13.48 -31.67
C ALA A 22 -12.36 12.48 -31.19
N PRO A 23 -11.99 11.22 -30.90
CA PRO A 23 -12.78 10.28 -30.10
C PRO A 23 -12.20 10.14 -28.67
N VAL A 24 -13.05 9.91 -27.65
CA VAL A 24 -12.63 9.58 -26.28
C VAL A 24 -13.62 8.63 -25.60
N GLY A 25 -13.11 7.53 -25.03
CA GLY A 25 -13.84 6.60 -24.16
C GLY A 25 -13.73 5.10 -24.52
N ASN A 26 -13.21 4.31 -23.58
CA ASN A 26 -13.61 2.93 -23.27
C ASN A 26 -13.73 1.82 -24.34
N GLY A 27 -12.97 1.88 -25.43
CA GLY A 27 -13.06 0.85 -26.49
C GLY A 27 -14.40 0.83 -27.23
N GLN A 28 -15.28 1.80 -26.95
CA GLN A 28 -16.44 2.16 -27.77
C GLN A 28 -16.59 3.69 -27.77
N VAL A 29 -16.44 4.30 -28.95
CA VAL A 29 -16.59 5.74 -29.18
C VAL A 29 -17.99 6.20 -28.81
N LEU A 30 -18.11 7.14 -27.87
CA LEU A 30 -19.39 7.68 -27.42
C LEU A 30 -19.71 9.10 -27.95
N ALA A 31 -18.77 9.85 -28.55
CA ALA A 31 -19.10 11.11 -29.27
C ALA A 31 -18.05 11.55 -30.32
N TYR A 32 -18.51 12.24 -31.37
CA TYR A 32 -17.68 12.75 -32.49
C TYR A 32 -17.67 14.29 -32.57
N VAL A 33 -16.56 14.97 -32.22
CA VAL A 33 -16.48 16.44 -32.35
C VAL A 33 -15.84 16.85 -33.68
N PHE A 34 -16.63 17.46 -34.57
CA PHE A 34 -16.20 17.89 -35.91
C PHE A 34 -15.79 19.37 -35.95
N ALA A 35 -14.52 19.63 -36.25
CA ALA A 35 -14.01 20.96 -36.61
C ALA A 35 -14.16 21.21 -38.12
N ARG A 36 -14.85 22.29 -38.49
CA ARG A 36 -15.01 22.78 -39.87
C ARG A 36 -13.73 23.48 -40.34
N ARG A 37 -13.63 23.66 -41.67
CA ARG A 37 -12.47 24.31 -42.29
C ARG A 37 -12.33 25.76 -41.78
N GLY A 38 -11.25 26.04 -41.06
CA GLY A 38 -10.99 27.35 -40.44
C GLY A 38 -11.22 27.40 -38.93
N GLU A 39 -11.69 26.31 -38.33
CA GLU A 39 -11.84 26.18 -36.88
C GLU A 39 -10.59 25.57 -36.24
N LYS A 40 -10.32 25.95 -34.98
CA LYS A 40 -9.23 25.43 -34.16
C LYS A 40 -9.79 24.61 -33.02
N LEU A 41 -9.29 23.37 -32.87
CA LEU A 41 -9.56 22.56 -31.69
C LEU A 41 -8.55 22.94 -30.60
N GLY A 42 -8.97 23.00 -29.35
CA GLY A 42 -8.14 23.29 -28.20
C GLY A 42 -8.59 22.47 -27.01
N TYR A 43 -7.64 21.78 -26.38
CA TYR A 43 -7.89 21.06 -25.12
C TYR A 43 -7.93 22.05 -23.96
N VAL A 44 -8.96 21.94 -23.12
CA VAL A 44 -9.06 22.73 -21.89
C VAL A 44 -8.32 21.98 -20.78
N ARG A 45 -7.16 22.53 -20.39
CA ARG A 45 -6.23 21.91 -19.44
C ARG A 45 -6.94 21.53 -18.14
N GLY A 46 -6.75 20.29 -17.71
CA GLY A 46 -7.29 19.77 -16.46
C GLY A 46 -8.78 19.40 -16.52
N THR A 47 -9.37 19.26 -17.71
CA THR A 47 -10.80 18.91 -17.85
C THR A 47 -11.00 17.85 -18.92
N ASN A 48 -12.22 17.34 -19.02
CA ASN A 48 -12.67 16.52 -20.14
C ASN A 48 -13.19 17.33 -21.35
N VAL A 49 -12.85 18.61 -21.47
CA VAL A 49 -13.49 19.52 -22.43
C VAL A 49 -12.59 19.83 -23.63
N LEU A 50 -13.14 19.68 -24.82
CA LEU A 50 -12.56 20.16 -26.08
C LEU A 50 -13.31 21.42 -26.54
N ARG A 51 -12.55 22.49 -26.80
CA ARG A 51 -13.06 23.74 -27.37
C ARG A 51 -12.77 23.80 -28.87
N VAL A 52 -13.76 24.18 -29.66
CA VAL A 52 -13.66 24.42 -31.10
C VAL A 52 -13.91 25.90 -31.36
N THR A 53 -12.88 26.65 -31.73
CA THR A 53 -12.96 28.10 -31.96
C THR A 53 -12.93 28.41 -33.45
N SER A 54 -13.95 29.11 -33.95
CA SER A 54 -14.00 29.59 -35.34
C SER A 54 -13.26 30.92 -35.52
N ARG A 55 -12.95 31.29 -36.77
CA ARG A 55 -12.35 32.61 -37.09
C ARG A 55 -13.26 33.81 -36.77
N GLN A 56 -14.56 33.58 -36.56
CA GLN A 56 -15.56 34.62 -36.27
C GLN A 56 -15.85 34.76 -34.76
N GLY A 57 -15.13 34.02 -33.89
CA GLY A 57 -15.28 34.12 -32.44
C GLY A 57 -16.31 33.15 -31.83
N GLU A 58 -17.04 32.39 -32.65
CA GLU A 58 -17.90 31.31 -32.17
C GLU A 58 -17.06 30.18 -31.56
N SER A 59 -17.39 29.77 -30.33
CA SER A 59 -16.73 28.66 -29.64
C SER A 59 -17.75 27.57 -29.31
N ARG A 60 -17.57 26.38 -29.87
CA ARG A 60 -18.31 25.16 -29.46
C ARG A 60 -17.46 24.41 -28.44
N VAL A 61 -18.09 23.86 -27.40
CA VAL A 61 -17.40 23.09 -26.36
C VAL A 61 -18.11 21.75 -26.20
N ALA A 62 -17.35 20.69 -25.98
CA ALA A 62 -17.91 19.37 -25.73
C ALA A 62 -17.22 18.75 -24.52
N ALA A 63 -18.03 18.31 -23.56
CA ALA A 63 -17.67 17.44 -22.46
C ALA A 63 -17.51 15.98 -22.96
N ILE A 64 -16.58 15.21 -22.40
CA ILE A 64 -16.48 13.76 -22.70
C ILE A 64 -17.65 13.05 -22.02
N GLY A 65 -18.64 12.60 -22.80
CA GLY A 65 -19.76 11.76 -22.33
C GLY A 65 -21.15 12.27 -22.69
N ASP A 66 -21.29 13.51 -23.14
CA ASP A 66 -22.59 14.17 -23.36
C ASP A 66 -22.82 14.61 -24.81
N ASP A 67 -24.07 14.94 -25.16
CA ASP A 67 -24.44 15.48 -26.47
C ASP A 67 -23.72 16.81 -26.76
N ILE A 68 -23.34 17.04 -28.02
CA ILE A 68 -22.63 18.26 -28.43
C ILE A 68 -23.57 19.47 -28.34
N GLU A 69 -23.41 20.29 -27.32
CA GLU A 69 -24.14 21.56 -27.21
C GLU A 69 -23.45 22.71 -27.97
N VAL A 70 -24.24 23.40 -28.80
CA VAL A 70 -23.79 24.58 -29.56
C VAL A 70 -24.17 25.83 -28.77
N ALA A 71 -23.24 26.38 -28.00
CA ALA A 71 -23.42 27.70 -27.38
C ALA A 71 -23.16 28.81 -28.42
N THR A 72 -24.21 29.54 -28.83
CA THR A 72 -24.06 30.79 -29.58
C THR A 72 -23.93 31.98 -28.64
N GLN A 73 -23.12 32.96 -29.03
CA GLN A 73 -22.87 34.19 -28.27
C GLN A 73 -24.19 34.84 -27.80
N GLY A 74 -24.38 34.97 -26.49
CA GLY A 74 -25.48 35.75 -25.89
C GLY A 74 -26.53 34.96 -25.08
N ALA A 75 -26.53 33.63 -25.14
CA ALA A 75 -27.30 32.80 -24.21
C ALA A 75 -26.32 32.24 -23.16
N GLY A 76 -26.55 32.54 -21.89
CA GLY A 76 -25.67 32.12 -20.79
C GLY A 76 -25.37 30.62 -20.82
N TRP A 77 -24.14 30.27 -20.43
CA TRP A 77 -23.68 28.92 -20.14
C TRP A 77 -24.74 28.14 -19.32
N PRO A 78 -25.11 26.89 -19.65
CA PRO A 78 -25.87 26.07 -18.72
C PRO A 78 -24.91 25.67 -17.58
N LEU A 79 -25.02 26.36 -16.45
CA LEU A 79 -24.22 26.20 -15.23
C LEU A 79 -24.46 24.86 -14.48
N GLU A 80 -25.03 23.84 -15.13
CA GLU A 80 -25.41 22.58 -14.48
C GLU A 80 -24.65 21.35 -15.00
N PHE A 81 -23.65 21.54 -15.86
CA PHE A 81 -22.83 20.44 -16.39
C PHE A 81 -21.33 20.74 -16.22
N ASP A 82 -20.69 20.06 -15.27
CA ASP A 82 -19.23 20.12 -15.08
C ASP A 82 -18.67 18.70 -15.28
N PRO A 83 -18.15 18.34 -16.46
CA PRO A 83 -17.65 16.99 -16.69
C PRO A 83 -16.35 16.75 -15.91
N PRO A 84 -16.13 15.53 -15.37
CA PRO A 84 -14.98 15.24 -14.53
C PRO A 84 -13.65 15.46 -15.26
N PRO A 85 -12.54 15.74 -14.57
CA PRO A 85 -11.23 15.90 -15.20
C PRO A 85 -10.59 14.55 -15.60
N LEU A 86 -9.95 14.49 -16.77
CA LEU A 86 -9.16 13.35 -17.26
C LEU A 86 -7.90 13.21 -16.39
N GLY A 87 -7.97 12.53 -15.24
CA GLY A 87 -6.83 12.05 -14.44
C GLY A 87 -5.63 13.00 -14.23
N GLY A 88 -5.82 14.30 -14.43
CA GLY A 88 -4.74 15.25 -14.69
C GLY A 88 -4.04 15.68 -13.41
N ALA A 89 -4.76 15.64 -12.30
CA ALA A 89 -4.26 16.00 -10.98
C ALA A 89 -3.18 15.01 -10.49
N THR A 90 -3.41 13.69 -10.62
CA THR A 90 -2.42 12.66 -10.26
C THR A 90 -1.18 12.67 -11.17
N ARG A 91 -1.34 13.06 -12.45
CA ARG A 91 -0.22 13.12 -13.40
C ARG A 91 0.57 14.42 -13.33
N ALA A 92 -0.05 15.53 -12.93
CA ALA A 92 0.63 16.77 -12.61
C ALA A 92 1.52 16.62 -11.37
N SER A 93 1.02 15.97 -10.32
CA SER A 93 1.80 15.70 -9.09
C SER A 93 2.99 14.77 -9.30
N ILE A 94 2.95 13.88 -10.30
CA ILE A 94 4.08 13.01 -10.64
C ILE A 94 5.27 13.84 -11.14
N LEU A 95 5.03 14.82 -12.01
CA LEU A 95 6.08 15.69 -12.56
C LEU A 95 6.64 16.68 -11.56
N ASP A 96 5.91 17.00 -10.49
CA ASP A 96 6.41 17.83 -9.40
C ASP A 96 7.62 17.19 -8.71
N ARG A 97 7.71 15.85 -8.76
CA ARG A 97 8.85 15.10 -8.24
C ARG A 97 10.12 15.28 -9.07
N VAL A 98 10.09 15.80 -10.30
CA VAL A 98 11.29 15.99 -11.13
C VAL A 98 11.90 17.38 -10.84
N PRO A 99 12.98 17.51 -10.05
CA PRO A 99 13.45 18.82 -9.56
C PRO A 99 13.93 19.78 -10.67
N ASP A 100 14.51 19.25 -11.75
CA ASP A 100 15.21 20.05 -12.78
C ASP A 100 14.38 20.34 -14.04
N LEU A 101 13.05 20.31 -13.93
CA LEU A 101 12.16 20.49 -15.07
C LEU A 101 11.75 21.97 -15.24
N ASP A 102 12.38 22.68 -16.17
CA ASP A 102 12.21 24.12 -16.39
C ASP A 102 10.76 24.53 -16.79
N GLU A 103 10.04 23.69 -17.54
CA GLU A 103 8.67 23.96 -18.02
C GLU A 103 7.66 22.89 -17.54
N ARG A 104 7.56 22.70 -16.21
CA ARG A 104 6.69 21.68 -15.57
C ARG A 104 5.27 21.63 -16.12
N ALA A 105 4.64 22.79 -16.25
CA ALA A 105 3.28 22.92 -16.75
C ALA A 105 3.13 22.41 -18.19
N ALA A 106 4.12 22.67 -19.05
CA ALA A 106 4.11 22.24 -20.44
C ALA A 106 4.41 20.74 -20.57
N ALA A 107 5.32 20.21 -19.73
CA ALA A 107 5.60 18.77 -19.67
C ALA A 107 4.40 17.98 -19.15
N SER A 108 3.68 18.48 -18.14
CA SER A 108 2.45 17.88 -17.60
C SER A 108 1.34 17.84 -18.64
N ASP A 109 1.15 18.95 -19.34
CA ASP A 109 0.20 19.04 -20.44
C ASP A 109 0.58 18.09 -21.59
N LEU A 110 1.86 17.98 -21.93
CA LEU A 110 2.37 17.08 -22.96
C LEU A 110 2.26 15.59 -22.59
N TYR A 111 2.49 15.25 -21.31
CA TYR A 111 2.33 13.92 -20.74
C TYR A 111 0.87 13.46 -20.77
N ALA A 112 -0.04 14.32 -20.30
CA ALA A 112 -1.48 14.06 -20.38
C ALA A 112 -1.96 13.88 -21.83
N ARG A 113 -1.46 14.71 -22.77
CA ARG A 113 -1.81 14.63 -24.20
C ARG A 113 -1.21 13.44 -24.93
N SER A 114 -0.04 12.95 -24.51
CA SER A 114 0.62 11.81 -25.16
C SER A 114 -0.16 10.52 -25.01
N VAL A 115 -0.75 10.27 -23.83
CA VAL A 115 -1.65 9.14 -23.58
C VAL A 115 -2.88 9.19 -24.50
N LEU A 116 -3.42 10.39 -24.73
CA LEU A 116 -4.57 10.63 -25.61
C LEU A 116 -4.25 10.33 -27.10
N VAL A 117 -3.05 10.67 -27.57
CA VAL A 117 -2.65 10.51 -28.98
C VAL A 117 -2.53 9.03 -29.39
N ILE A 118 -2.15 8.15 -28.46
CA ILE A 118 -1.93 6.72 -28.71
C ILE A 118 -3.26 5.98 -28.92
N ALA A 119 -4.28 6.32 -28.14
CA ALA A 119 -5.64 5.80 -28.31
C ALA A 119 -6.24 6.16 -29.68
N VAL A 120 -5.93 7.36 -30.19
CA VAL A 120 -6.40 7.84 -31.50
C VAL A 120 -5.76 7.08 -32.68
N HIS A 121 -4.54 6.53 -32.51
CA HIS A 121 -3.84 5.79 -33.58
C HIS A 121 -4.44 4.40 -33.82
N GLN A 122 -4.77 3.67 -32.75
CA GLN A 122 -5.33 2.32 -32.81
C GLN A 122 -6.66 2.27 -33.60
N GLU A 123 -7.51 3.28 -33.41
CA GLU A 123 -8.88 3.29 -33.93
C GLU A 123 -9.00 3.73 -35.41
N ARG A 124 -8.04 4.49 -35.93
CA ARG A 124 -8.07 5.01 -37.32
C ARG A 124 -7.59 4.02 -38.38
N SER A 125 -6.63 3.18 -38.05
CA SER A 125 -5.99 2.25 -38.98
C SER A 125 -6.40 0.80 -38.76
N GLY A 126 -6.96 0.46 -37.59
CA GLY A 126 -7.14 -0.93 -37.15
C GLY A 126 -5.82 -1.69 -36.98
N ALA A 127 -4.69 -0.97 -37.00
CA ALA A 127 -3.35 -1.51 -36.93
C ALA A 127 -2.38 -0.49 -36.33
N PHE A 128 -1.51 -0.93 -35.44
CA PHE A 128 -0.39 -0.12 -34.95
C PHE A 128 0.64 0.00 -36.07
N ALA A 129 0.44 0.96 -36.98
CA ALA A 129 1.38 1.26 -38.06
C ALA A 129 2.57 2.06 -37.49
N ALA A 130 3.47 1.35 -36.81
CA ALA A 130 4.80 1.84 -36.46
C ALA A 130 5.84 0.90 -37.07
N PRO A 131 7.08 1.36 -37.28
CA PRO A 131 8.20 0.45 -37.53
C PRO A 131 8.24 -0.64 -36.44
N LEU A 132 8.57 -1.87 -36.83
CA LEU A 132 8.70 -3.02 -35.91
C LEU A 132 9.53 -2.62 -34.68
N GLY A 133 8.92 -2.65 -33.49
CA GLY A 133 9.57 -2.39 -32.21
C GLY A 133 9.19 -1.06 -31.55
N GLU A 134 8.76 -0.04 -32.30
CA GLU A 134 8.32 1.24 -31.71
C GLU A 134 6.91 1.17 -31.09
N ASP A 135 6.09 0.28 -31.63
CA ASP A 135 4.76 -0.03 -31.12
C ASP A 135 4.79 -0.88 -29.83
N VAL A 136 5.73 -1.82 -29.76
CA VAL A 136 6.01 -2.57 -28.52
C VAL A 136 6.53 -1.64 -27.42
N LEU A 137 7.42 -0.71 -27.78
CA LEU A 137 7.90 0.32 -26.86
C LEU A 137 6.76 1.18 -26.34
N MET A 138 5.76 1.45 -27.18
CA MET A 138 4.57 2.19 -26.79
C MET A 138 3.71 1.43 -25.77
N ALA A 139 3.43 0.16 -26.02
CA ALA A 139 2.68 -0.66 -25.07
C ALA A 139 3.40 -0.77 -23.73
N HIS A 140 4.73 -0.90 -23.75
CA HIS A 140 5.54 -0.85 -22.54
C HIS A 140 5.47 0.52 -21.84
N ALA A 141 5.54 1.62 -22.58
CA ALA A 141 5.39 2.96 -22.03
C ALA A 141 4.02 3.15 -21.35
N LEU A 142 2.95 2.58 -21.92
CA LEU A 142 1.63 2.56 -21.32
C LEU A 142 1.60 1.78 -20.01
N ASP A 143 2.24 0.61 -19.95
CA ASP A 143 2.35 -0.17 -18.71
C ASP A 143 3.06 0.61 -17.59
N VAL A 144 4.18 1.26 -17.92
CA VAL A 144 4.94 2.10 -16.97
C VAL A 144 4.13 3.32 -16.52
N CYS A 145 3.23 3.82 -17.36
CA CYS A 145 2.33 4.92 -17.03
C CYS A 145 1.00 4.46 -16.38
N GLY A 146 0.83 3.16 -16.10
CA GLY A 146 -0.35 2.60 -15.46
C GLY A 146 -1.54 2.30 -16.38
N GLU A 147 -1.41 2.49 -17.68
CA GLU A 147 -2.46 2.28 -18.70
C GLU A 147 -2.50 0.82 -19.19
N ARG A 148 -2.48 -0.13 -18.25
CA ARG A 148 -2.27 -1.56 -18.53
C ARG A 148 -3.34 -2.19 -19.41
N GLY A 149 -4.59 -1.70 -19.35
CA GLY A 149 -5.67 -2.20 -20.20
C GLY A 149 -5.45 -1.90 -21.69
N ALA A 150 -4.86 -0.75 -22.01
CA ALA A 150 -4.51 -0.38 -23.38
C ALA A 150 -3.29 -1.17 -23.88
N ALA A 151 -2.29 -1.39 -23.01
CA ALA A 151 -1.16 -2.26 -23.31
C ALA A 151 -1.61 -3.71 -23.57
N GLU A 152 -2.50 -4.25 -22.72
CA GLU A 152 -3.04 -5.60 -22.88
C GLU A 152 -3.81 -5.76 -24.20
N ALA A 153 -4.65 -4.78 -24.56
CA ALA A 153 -5.36 -4.77 -25.83
C ALA A 153 -4.43 -4.71 -27.05
N PHE A 154 -3.32 -3.96 -26.95
CA PHE A 154 -2.29 -3.94 -28.00
C PHE A 154 -1.67 -5.32 -28.17
N PHE A 155 -1.22 -5.94 -27.09
CA PHE A 155 -0.54 -7.23 -27.15
C PHE A 155 -1.47 -8.34 -27.65
N ASP A 156 -2.73 -8.34 -27.25
CA ASP A 156 -3.75 -9.26 -27.75
C ASP A 156 -3.95 -9.13 -29.27
N TRP A 157 -4.09 -7.89 -29.75
CA TRP A 157 -4.14 -7.60 -31.18
C TRP A 157 -2.87 -8.05 -31.90
N ALA A 158 -1.68 -7.74 -31.36
CA ALA A 158 -0.40 -8.02 -31.97
C ALA A 158 -0.16 -9.54 -32.14
N LEU A 159 -0.53 -10.33 -31.14
CA LEU A 159 -0.48 -11.80 -31.21
C LEU A 159 -1.34 -12.36 -32.35
N SER A 160 -2.41 -11.67 -32.72
CA SER A 160 -3.35 -12.11 -33.76
C SER A 160 -3.07 -11.55 -35.16
N HIS A 161 -2.28 -10.47 -35.27
CA HIS A 161 -2.15 -9.70 -36.52
C HIS A 161 -0.71 -9.43 -36.96
N ARG A 162 0.30 -9.85 -36.18
CA ARG A 162 1.71 -9.61 -36.51
C ARG A 162 2.56 -10.88 -36.44
N PRO A 163 3.70 -10.93 -37.17
CA PRO A 163 4.72 -11.93 -36.93
C PRO A 163 5.21 -11.82 -35.49
N ILE A 164 5.26 -12.96 -34.80
CA ILE A 164 5.83 -13.04 -33.46
C ILE A 164 7.35 -12.91 -33.60
N ASP A 165 7.93 -11.92 -32.92
CA ASP A 165 9.37 -11.66 -32.86
C ASP A 165 9.83 -11.51 -31.39
N GLY A 166 11.15 -11.47 -31.18
CA GLY A 166 11.72 -11.39 -29.83
C GLY A 166 11.39 -10.08 -29.08
N LEU A 167 11.08 -8.99 -29.79
CA LEU A 167 10.70 -7.71 -29.17
C LEU A 167 9.26 -7.77 -28.66
N LEU A 168 8.32 -8.28 -29.46
CA LEU A 168 6.95 -8.50 -29.03
C LEU A 168 6.90 -9.44 -27.81
N MET A 169 7.69 -10.52 -27.84
CA MET A 169 7.85 -11.42 -26.69
C MET A 169 8.39 -10.69 -25.46
N TRP A 170 9.38 -9.82 -25.62
CA TRP A 170 9.90 -9.00 -24.52
C TRP A 170 8.84 -8.04 -23.94
N GLY A 171 8.07 -7.37 -24.79
CA GLY A 171 7.01 -6.46 -24.35
C GLY A 171 5.92 -7.17 -23.56
N ILE A 172 5.46 -8.33 -24.03
CA ILE A 172 4.48 -9.16 -23.30
C ILE A 172 5.07 -9.64 -21.97
N GLU A 173 6.34 -10.04 -21.94
CA GLU A 173 7.01 -10.41 -20.69
C GLU A 173 7.04 -9.24 -19.69
N GLN A 174 7.39 -8.03 -20.12
CA GLN A 174 7.38 -6.85 -19.24
C GLN A 174 5.97 -6.52 -18.74
N HIS A 175 4.95 -6.64 -19.58
CA HIS A 175 3.57 -6.48 -19.18
C HIS A 175 3.18 -7.49 -18.09
N LEU A 176 3.51 -8.78 -18.30
CA LEU A 176 3.15 -9.86 -17.38
C LEU A 176 3.87 -9.82 -16.02
N ARG A 177 5.02 -9.14 -15.93
CA ARG A 177 5.69 -8.84 -14.64
C ARG A 177 4.86 -7.90 -13.77
N LEU A 178 4.07 -7.03 -14.38
CA LEU A 178 3.28 -6.01 -13.70
C LEU A 178 1.77 -6.36 -13.70
N ALA A 179 1.32 -7.23 -14.60
CA ALA A 179 -0.09 -7.59 -14.80
C ALA A 179 -0.32 -9.10 -14.56
N TYR A 180 -0.25 -9.51 -13.29
CA TYR A 180 -0.30 -10.92 -12.89
C TYR A 180 -1.57 -11.69 -13.32
N GLY A 181 -2.68 -10.99 -13.55
CA GLY A 181 -3.96 -11.57 -14.01
C GLY A 181 -4.29 -11.33 -15.49
N SER A 182 -3.32 -10.92 -16.30
CA SER A 182 -3.52 -10.66 -17.74
C SER A 182 -3.93 -11.93 -18.49
N LYS A 183 -4.89 -11.80 -19.41
CA LYS A 183 -5.32 -12.91 -20.29
C LYS A 183 -4.22 -13.36 -21.26
N LEU A 184 -3.16 -12.57 -21.39
CA LEU A 184 -2.02 -12.85 -22.25
C LEU A 184 -1.05 -13.88 -21.67
N ARG A 185 -1.16 -14.22 -20.37
CA ARG A 185 -0.23 -15.14 -19.69
C ARG A 185 -0.19 -16.51 -20.35
N GLU A 186 -1.35 -17.13 -20.53
CA GLU A 186 -1.46 -18.48 -21.09
C GLU A 186 -1.01 -18.54 -22.58
N PRO A 187 -1.40 -17.59 -23.46
CA PRO A 187 -0.80 -17.45 -24.79
C PRO A 187 0.72 -17.28 -24.78
N PHE A 188 1.25 -16.41 -23.92
CA PHE A 188 2.68 -16.14 -23.82
C PHE A 188 3.49 -17.37 -23.40
N GLU A 189 3.04 -18.10 -22.39
CA GLU A 189 3.71 -19.31 -21.92
C GLU A 189 3.73 -20.42 -22.98
N ARG A 190 2.64 -20.59 -23.74
CA ARG A 190 2.61 -21.50 -24.89
C ARG A 190 3.61 -21.11 -25.97
N LEU A 191 3.71 -19.82 -26.27
CA LEU A 191 4.65 -19.30 -27.27
C LEU A 191 6.11 -19.45 -26.83
N ARG A 192 6.40 -19.12 -25.57
CA ARG A 192 7.73 -19.24 -24.95
C ARG A 192 8.25 -20.67 -24.92
N ASN A 193 7.36 -21.64 -24.68
CA ASN A 193 7.72 -23.05 -24.61
C ASN A 193 7.63 -23.78 -25.98
N GLY A 194 7.18 -23.09 -27.03
CA GLY A 194 7.05 -23.62 -28.39
C GLY A 194 8.20 -23.20 -29.33
N PRO A 195 8.14 -23.52 -30.64
CA PRO A 195 9.17 -23.20 -31.63
C PRO A 195 9.21 -21.71 -32.06
N GLY A 196 8.88 -20.79 -31.14
CA GLY A 196 8.87 -19.35 -31.37
C GLY A 196 10.25 -18.69 -31.28
N PRO A 197 10.36 -17.39 -31.62
CA PRO A 197 11.59 -16.63 -31.41
C PRO A 197 11.90 -16.46 -29.91
N GLU A 198 13.18 -16.50 -29.55
CA GLU A 198 13.62 -16.19 -28.19
C GLU A 198 13.28 -14.74 -27.81
N VAL A 199 12.95 -14.54 -26.54
CA VAL A 199 12.74 -13.20 -25.98
C VAL A 199 14.00 -12.38 -26.18
N ALA A 200 13.87 -11.14 -26.69
CA ALA A 200 15.00 -10.25 -26.85
C ALA A 200 15.69 -10.01 -25.50
N SER A 201 17.00 -10.23 -25.43
CA SER A 201 17.81 -10.07 -24.21
C SER A 201 18.11 -8.61 -23.88
N VAL A 202 17.86 -7.69 -24.81
CA VAL A 202 18.14 -6.26 -24.68
C VAL A 202 16.84 -5.48 -24.94
N PRO A 203 16.49 -4.49 -24.09
CA PRO A 203 15.32 -3.65 -24.33
C PRO A 203 15.43 -2.92 -25.69
N PRO A 204 14.30 -2.48 -26.28
CA PRO A 204 14.33 -1.62 -27.45
C PRO A 204 15.25 -0.42 -27.20
N ALA A 205 15.99 0.03 -28.21
CA ALA A 205 16.97 1.09 -28.05
C ALA A 205 16.32 2.39 -27.49
N LEU A 206 16.58 2.67 -26.21
CA LEU A 206 16.15 3.87 -25.51
C LEU A 206 17.21 4.97 -25.64
N ALA A 207 16.78 6.23 -25.71
CA ALA A 207 17.69 7.36 -25.81
C ALA A 207 18.50 7.54 -24.51
N LYS A 208 19.82 7.74 -24.61
CA LYS A 208 20.70 7.94 -23.45
C LYS A 208 20.56 9.32 -22.77
N ASP A 209 19.79 10.25 -23.36
CA ASP A 209 19.69 11.67 -22.92
C ASP A 209 18.24 12.08 -22.57
N SER A 210 17.67 11.58 -21.48
CA SER A 210 16.25 11.79 -21.10
C SER A 210 15.82 13.26 -20.97
N LEU A 211 16.70 14.14 -20.49
CA LEU A 211 16.44 15.59 -20.39
C LEU A 211 16.32 16.29 -21.75
N LYS A 212 17.06 15.82 -22.76
CA LYS A 212 17.05 16.40 -24.11
C LYS A 212 15.77 16.03 -24.87
N ALA A 213 15.26 14.82 -24.65
CA ALA A 213 14.00 14.36 -25.23
C ALA A 213 12.82 15.19 -24.70
N ILE A 214 12.72 15.36 -23.37
CA ILE A 214 11.67 16.16 -22.74
C ILE A 214 11.75 17.62 -23.18
N ARG A 215 12.95 18.23 -23.17
CA ARG A 215 13.13 19.63 -23.62
C ARG A 215 12.77 19.81 -25.10
N THR A 216 13.14 18.87 -25.95
CA THR A 216 12.75 18.89 -27.38
C THR A 216 11.24 18.80 -27.55
N ALA A 217 10.59 17.91 -26.80
CA ALA A 217 9.16 17.67 -26.89
C ALA A 217 8.35 18.87 -26.34
N VAL A 218 8.78 19.47 -25.23
CA VAL A 218 8.24 20.70 -24.65
C VAL A 218 8.38 21.89 -25.60
N LYS A 219 9.54 22.04 -26.26
CA LYS A 219 9.80 23.14 -27.21
C LYS A 219 8.93 23.07 -28.47
N ARG A 220 8.42 21.90 -28.84
CA ARG A 220 7.53 21.69 -30.01
C ARG A 220 6.06 22.10 -29.75
N LYS A 221 5.79 23.10 -28.89
CA LYS A 221 4.41 23.55 -28.55
C LYS A 221 3.54 23.70 -29.79
N SER A 222 2.52 22.86 -29.93
CA SER A 222 1.44 23.08 -30.88
C SER A 222 0.10 22.76 -30.23
N GLN A 223 -0.93 23.54 -30.58
CA GLN A 223 -2.23 23.53 -29.92
C GLN A 223 -3.11 22.30 -30.25
N LEU A 224 -2.54 21.24 -30.86
CA LEU A 224 -2.92 19.80 -30.74
C LEU A 224 -2.11 18.84 -31.66
N GLY A 225 -1.10 19.29 -32.40
CA GLY A 225 -0.13 18.45 -33.12
C GLY A 225 1.03 18.02 -32.22
N VAL A 226 0.85 16.92 -31.51
CA VAL A 226 1.86 16.40 -30.57
C VAL A 226 2.63 15.27 -31.23
N LEU A 227 3.95 15.44 -31.24
CA LEU A 227 4.95 14.57 -31.88
C LEU A 227 4.47 14.02 -33.23
N THR A 228 3.94 14.91 -34.08
CA THR A 228 3.53 14.57 -35.44
C THR A 228 4.65 14.88 -36.42
N THR A 229 4.89 14.00 -37.39
CA THR A 229 5.71 14.24 -38.58
C THR A 229 4.82 14.64 -39.77
N ASP A 230 5.43 14.94 -40.91
CA ASP A 230 4.69 15.15 -42.17
C ASP A 230 3.93 13.89 -42.62
N GLU A 231 4.27 12.72 -42.07
CA GLU A 231 3.69 11.41 -42.39
C GLU A 231 2.63 10.93 -41.38
N GLY A 232 2.55 11.51 -40.17
CA GLY A 232 1.57 11.08 -39.17
C GLY A 232 2.00 11.32 -37.72
N ILE A 233 1.56 10.46 -36.81
CA ILE A 233 1.94 10.47 -35.39
C ILE A 233 3.26 9.69 -35.20
N ASP A 234 4.23 10.28 -34.53
CA ASP A 234 5.50 9.63 -34.16
C ASP A 234 5.33 8.89 -32.82
N LEU A 235 4.88 7.63 -32.90
CA LEU A 235 4.69 6.79 -31.73
C LEU A 235 6.01 6.52 -31.00
N GLY A 236 7.11 6.33 -31.72
CA GLY A 236 8.43 6.16 -31.10
C GLY A 236 8.78 7.34 -30.20
N ALA A 237 8.55 8.58 -30.65
CA ALA A 237 8.78 9.77 -29.85
C ALA A 237 7.84 9.88 -28.64
N HIS A 238 6.57 9.51 -28.79
CA HIS A 238 5.59 9.51 -27.68
C HIS A 238 5.98 8.50 -26.58
N ALA A 239 6.34 7.28 -26.97
CA ALA A 239 6.72 6.23 -26.04
C ALA A 239 7.98 6.63 -25.26
N ARG A 240 8.97 7.17 -25.96
CA ARG A 240 10.22 7.66 -25.37
C ARG A 240 9.98 8.82 -24.42
N PHE A 241 9.12 9.78 -24.78
CA PHE A 241 8.77 10.88 -23.87
C PHE A 241 8.17 10.38 -22.56
N LEU A 242 7.23 9.42 -22.62
CA LEU A 242 6.59 8.85 -21.43
C LEU A 242 7.60 8.08 -20.55
N ILE A 243 8.46 7.27 -21.17
CA ILE A 243 9.51 6.51 -20.47
C ILE A 243 10.57 7.44 -19.87
N ASP A 244 10.99 8.48 -20.59
CA ASP A 244 11.98 9.44 -20.12
C ASP A 244 11.45 10.26 -18.94
N VAL A 245 10.18 10.70 -18.99
CA VAL A 245 9.54 11.36 -17.86
C VAL A 245 9.54 10.46 -16.62
N GLN A 246 9.17 9.18 -16.80
CA GLN A 246 9.16 8.20 -15.71
C GLN A 246 10.57 7.87 -15.19
N ALA A 247 11.58 7.83 -16.05
CA ALA A 247 12.97 7.60 -15.68
C ALA A 247 13.62 8.77 -14.92
N LEU A 248 13.12 9.99 -15.12
CA LEU A 248 13.57 11.19 -14.41
C LEU A 248 12.88 11.41 -13.06
N LEU A 249 11.82 10.65 -12.76
CA LEU A 249 11.29 10.66 -11.41
C LEU A 249 12.40 10.21 -10.47
N PRO A 250 12.70 10.98 -9.40
CA PRO A 250 13.65 10.55 -8.41
C PRO A 250 13.22 9.16 -7.98
N LYS A 251 14.11 8.24 -8.29
CA LYS A 251 14.24 6.99 -7.59
C LYS A 251 14.19 7.36 -6.11
N ALA A 252 13.03 7.15 -5.46
CA ALA A 252 12.87 7.42 -4.04
C ALA A 252 14.10 6.81 -3.36
N SER A 253 14.83 7.58 -2.56
CA SER A 253 16.12 7.16 -2.03
C SER A 253 15.98 5.75 -1.45
N TRP A 254 16.51 4.77 -2.19
CA TRP A 254 16.17 3.36 -2.07
C TRP A 254 16.91 2.72 -0.89
N GLY A 255 16.82 3.35 0.28
CA GLY A 255 17.14 2.71 1.55
C GLY A 255 15.86 2.41 2.31
N GLU A 256 15.96 1.64 3.39
CA GLU A 256 14.87 1.39 4.35
C GLU A 256 14.12 2.63 4.87
N ASP A 257 14.74 3.81 4.79
CA ASP A 257 14.05 5.08 4.98
C ASP A 257 12.85 5.21 4.03
N PHE A 258 12.75 4.42 2.96
CA PHE A 258 11.56 4.27 2.14
C PHE A 258 10.35 3.80 2.94
N PHE A 259 10.39 2.81 3.84
CA PHE A 259 9.17 2.44 4.57
C PHE A 259 8.67 3.63 5.41
N PHE A 260 9.55 4.27 6.17
CA PHE A 260 9.21 5.39 7.04
C PHE A 260 8.87 6.68 6.26
N ALA A 261 9.69 7.04 5.27
CA ALA A 261 9.52 8.22 4.44
C ALA A 261 8.41 8.05 3.39
N HIS A 262 8.16 6.85 2.85
CA HIS A 262 7.03 6.59 1.96
C HIS A 262 5.71 6.70 2.73
N GLN A 263 5.64 6.17 3.94
CA GLN A 263 4.46 6.33 4.79
C GLN A 263 4.22 7.82 5.12
N ALA A 264 5.27 8.57 5.47
CA ALA A 264 5.18 10.02 5.68
C ALA A 264 4.79 10.79 4.41
N ASP A 265 5.46 10.53 3.28
CA ASP A 265 5.19 11.11 1.96
C ASP A 265 3.75 10.85 1.53
N VAL A 266 3.18 9.69 1.86
CA VAL A 266 1.81 9.37 1.48
C VAL A 266 0.81 10.14 2.34
N GLN A 267 1.09 10.36 3.62
CA GLN A 267 0.29 11.29 4.42
C GLN A 267 0.32 12.69 3.79
N ASP A 268 1.49 13.16 3.34
CA ASP A 268 1.63 14.46 2.70
C ASP A 268 0.97 14.52 1.31
N ILE A 269 1.05 13.45 0.52
CA ILE A 269 0.34 13.32 -0.77
C ILE A 269 -1.17 13.28 -0.53
N ARG A 270 -1.66 12.59 0.50
CA ARG A 270 -3.09 12.57 0.86
C ARG A 270 -3.56 13.93 1.34
N ARG A 271 -2.76 14.64 2.17
CA ARG A 271 -3.01 16.04 2.55
C ARG A 271 -3.06 16.94 1.31
N ALA A 272 -2.07 16.84 0.43
CA ALA A 272 -2.02 17.61 -0.81
C ALA A 272 -3.21 17.28 -1.73
N ARG A 273 -3.63 16.01 -1.82
CA ARG A 273 -4.80 15.57 -2.61
C ARG A 273 -6.11 15.99 -1.98
N ALA A 274 -6.25 15.99 -0.66
CA ALA A 274 -7.44 16.50 0.03
C ALA A 274 -7.60 18.01 -0.20
N LEU A 275 -6.49 18.75 -0.13
CA LEU A 275 -6.42 20.17 -0.47
C LEU A 275 -6.75 20.43 -1.96
N TYR A 276 -6.21 19.61 -2.87
CA TYR A 276 -6.47 19.76 -4.30
C TYR A 276 -7.87 19.31 -4.71
N ALA A 277 -8.40 18.23 -4.12
CA ALA A 277 -9.74 17.71 -4.35
C ALA A 277 -10.81 18.65 -3.77
N GLY A 278 -10.55 19.30 -2.63
CA GLY A 278 -11.38 20.38 -2.11
C GLY A 278 -11.46 21.58 -3.08
N ALA A 279 -10.35 21.95 -3.72
CA ALA A 279 -10.30 23.01 -4.71
C ALA A 279 -10.91 22.62 -6.08
N PHE A 280 -10.96 21.33 -6.42
CA PHE A 280 -11.43 20.84 -7.73
C PHE A 280 -12.88 20.34 -7.74
N HIS A 281 -13.40 19.86 -6.60
CA HIS A 281 -14.80 19.43 -6.46
C HIS A 281 -15.74 20.54 -5.95
N GLY A 282 -15.20 21.72 -5.64
CA GLY A 282 -15.98 22.94 -5.46
C GLY A 282 -16.69 23.45 -6.74
N GLY A 283 -16.82 22.62 -7.78
CA GLY A 283 -17.52 22.93 -9.03
C GLY A 283 -18.82 22.14 -9.25
N MET A 284 -19.09 21.08 -8.47
CA MET A 284 -20.26 20.23 -8.69
C MET A 284 -21.11 20.05 -7.43
N THR A 285 -21.93 21.05 -7.16
CA THR A 285 -23.20 20.84 -6.44
C THR A 285 -24.33 21.05 -7.44
N ALA A 286 -25.34 20.18 -7.40
CA ALA A 286 -26.65 20.46 -7.98
C ALA A 286 -27.09 21.89 -7.62
N SER A 287 -27.65 22.59 -8.60
CA SER A 287 -27.90 24.02 -8.59
C SER A 287 -28.43 24.56 -7.25
N GLY A 288 -27.63 25.45 -6.63
CA GLY A 288 -28.06 26.29 -5.50
C GLY A 288 -27.18 26.33 -4.24
N GLY A 289 -26.06 25.61 -4.17
CA GLY A 289 -25.14 25.64 -3.04
C GLY A 289 -23.82 26.35 -3.34
N ASP A 290 -23.36 27.22 -2.44
CA ASP A 290 -22.03 27.84 -2.49
C ASP A 290 -20.94 26.78 -2.17
N PRO A 291 -20.05 26.47 -3.12
CA PRO A 291 -19.14 25.34 -3.00
C PRO A 291 -17.78 25.69 -2.35
N LEU A 292 -17.61 26.90 -1.79
CA LEU A 292 -16.39 27.33 -1.11
C LEU A 292 -16.34 26.98 0.39
N SER A 293 -16.66 25.73 0.72
CA SER A 293 -16.46 25.22 2.07
C SER A 293 -15.48 24.04 2.11
N GLU A 294 -14.20 24.38 2.10
CA GLU A 294 -13.07 23.46 2.25
C GLU A 294 -13.14 22.59 3.51
N VAL A 295 -12.67 21.36 3.35
CA VAL A 295 -12.43 20.39 4.41
C VAL A 295 -11.00 20.59 4.95
N GLU A 296 -10.83 20.29 6.25
CA GLU A 296 -9.65 20.38 7.12
C GLU A 296 -9.81 21.51 8.16
N VAL A 297 -9.84 21.18 9.46
CA VAL A 297 -9.68 22.19 10.52
C VAL A 297 -8.19 22.48 10.66
N ARG A 298 -7.69 23.21 9.67
CA ARG A 298 -6.39 23.87 9.68
C ARG A 298 -6.34 24.84 10.86
N ALA A 299 -5.31 24.77 11.69
CA ALA A 299 -5.14 25.68 12.84
C ALA A 299 -5.01 27.16 12.42
N ASP A 300 -4.70 27.42 11.14
CA ASP A 300 -4.68 28.72 10.47
C ASP A 300 -6.03 29.16 9.88
N ILE A 301 -7.04 28.28 9.82
CA ILE A 301 -8.41 28.70 9.53
C ILE A 301 -8.96 29.38 10.78
N GLY A 302 -9.31 30.65 10.66
CA GLY A 302 -9.97 31.43 11.72
C GLY A 302 -11.39 30.92 11.99
N ALA A 303 -11.50 29.70 12.51
CA ALA A 303 -12.74 29.08 12.94
C ALA A 303 -13.39 29.96 13.99
N SER A 304 -14.63 30.35 13.75
CA SER A 304 -15.42 31.12 14.70
C SER A 304 -16.11 30.20 15.70
N THR A 305 -16.59 29.03 15.28
CA THR A 305 -17.17 27.99 16.13
C THR A 305 -17.03 26.59 15.51
N ALA A 306 -16.98 25.54 16.33
CA ALA A 306 -17.14 24.15 15.91
C ALA A 306 -18.28 23.51 16.71
N THR A 307 -19.17 22.77 16.04
CA THR A 307 -20.35 22.14 16.66
C THR A 307 -20.45 20.68 16.24
N LEU A 308 -20.82 19.81 17.17
CA LEU A 308 -21.15 18.42 16.87
C LEU A 308 -22.60 18.36 16.39
N GLN A 309 -22.82 17.72 15.25
CA GLN A 309 -24.13 17.48 14.66
C GLN A 309 -24.42 15.99 14.80
N PRO A 310 -25.33 15.59 15.72
CA PRO A 310 -25.70 14.19 15.87
C PRO A 310 -26.28 13.65 14.57
N VAL A 311 -25.83 12.47 14.15
CA VAL A 311 -26.46 11.70 13.07
C VAL A 311 -27.44 10.71 13.69
N ASP A 312 -27.03 10.05 14.77
CA ASP A 312 -27.83 9.16 15.61
C ASP A 312 -27.25 9.16 17.04
N ALA A 313 -27.68 8.21 17.88
CA ALA A 313 -27.27 8.13 19.29
C ALA A 313 -25.75 7.90 19.46
N GLU A 314 -25.08 7.31 18.48
CA GLU A 314 -23.69 6.88 18.58
C GLU A 314 -22.79 7.54 17.54
N ARG A 315 -23.34 8.34 16.63
CA ARG A 315 -22.61 8.96 15.53
C ARG A 315 -22.88 10.44 15.39
N TYR A 316 -21.87 11.15 14.94
CA TYR A 316 -21.92 12.59 14.76
C TYR A 316 -21.06 13.05 13.57
N LYS A 317 -21.31 14.27 13.13
CA LYS A 317 -20.46 15.01 12.20
C LYS A 317 -19.99 16.29 12.88
N VAL A 318 -18.85 16.83 12.48
CA VAL A 318 -18.32 18.08 13.05
C VAL A 318 -18.52 19.20 12.04
N ARG A 319 -19.39 20.16 12.37
CA ARG A 319 -19.67 21.36 11.58
C ARG A 319 -18.82 22.51 12.08
N VAL A 320 -18.05 23.14 11.21
CA VAL A 320 -17.07 24.17 11.54
C VAL A 320 -17.45 25.47 10.84
N GLN A 321 -17.77 26.51 11.61
CA GLN A 321 -18.07 27.82 11.07
C GLN A 321 -16.76 28.61 10.89
N THR A 322 -16.57 29.21 9.73
CA THR A 322 -15.44 30.10 9.43
C THR A 322 -15.94 31.49 9.05
N ARG A 323 -15.02 32.41 8.80
CA ARG A 323 -15.35 33.75 8.28
C ARG A 323 -15.90 33.72 6.85
N SER A 324 -15.59 32.68 6.08
CA SER A 324 -15.96 32.52 4.67
C SER A 324 -17.13 31.55 4.44
N GLY A 325 -17.54 30.75 5.44
CA GLY A 325 -18.63 29.80 5.26
C GLY A 325 -18.73 28.74 6.34
N VAL A 326 -19.35 27.61 5.98
CA VAL A 326 -19.58 26.45 6.85
C VAL A 326 -18.85 25.26 6.29
N LEU A 327 -17.89 24.72 7.03
CA LEU A 327 -17.10 23.54 6.68
C LEU A 327 -17.59 22.32 7.46
N TRP A 328 -17.23 21.13 6.98
CA TRP A 328 -17.35 19.89 7.74
C TRP A 328 -15.96 19.31 7.99
N ALA A 329 -15.69 18.85 9.22
CA ALA A 329 -14.41 18.22 9.52
C ALA A 329 -14.31 16.85 8.83
N SER A 330 -13.08 16.51 8.51
CA SER A 330 -12.67 15.19 8.05
C SER A 330 -11.27 14.91 8.59
N ASP A 331 -11.02 13.66 8.89
CA ASP A 331 -9.75 13.11 9.39
C ASP A 331 -9.00 12.33 8.29
N SER A 332 -9.73 11.76 7.33
CA SER A 332 -9.13 10.96 6.25
C SER A 332 -9.44 11.47 4.84
N ASP A 333 -10.72 11.68 4.52
CA ASP A 333 -11.15 12.01 3.16
C ASP A 333 -12.35 12.99 3.15
N PRO A 334 -12.21 14.18 2.55
CA PRO A 334 -13.32 15.10 2.30
C PRO A 334 -14.48 14.39 1.60
N ARG A 335 -15.70 14.51 2.15
CA ARG A 335 -16.92 13.96 1.55
C ARG A 335 -18.00 15.04 1.46
N PRO A 336 -18.81 15.07 0.38
CA PRO A 336 -20.03 15.85 0.36
C PRO A 336 -20.90 15.54 1.59
N GLY A 337 -21.24 16.58 2.35
CA GLY A 337 -22.02 16.42 3.59
C GLY A 337 -21.21 15.98 4.83
N GLY A 338 -19.87 15.93 4.75
CA GLY A 338 -18.98 15.68 5.89
C GLY A 338 -18.82 14.22 6.30
N GLN A 339 -17.69 13.92 6.94
CA GLN A 339 -17.36 12.59 7.46
C GLN A 339 -18.17 12.26 8.72
N GLU A 340 -18.63 11.02 8.83
CA GLU A 340 -19.22 10.50 10.07
C GLU A 340 -18.14 9.99 11.02
N PHE A 341 -18.21 10.49 12.24
CA PHE A 341 -17.46 10.00 13.40
C PHE A 341 -18.40 9.15 14.27
N ALA A 342 -17.82 8.22 15.02
CA ALA A 342 -18.55 7.42 15.99
C ALA A 342 -18.06 7.73 17.40
N LEU A 343 -18.95 7.58 18.37
CA LEU A 343 -18.63 7.63 19.78
C LEU A 343 -18.18 6.23 20.23
N SER A 344 -17.08 6.21 20.97
CA SER A 344 -16.56 5.01 21.59
C SER A 344 -16.86 5.07 23.09
N ALA A 345 -17.33 3.98 23.67
CA ALA A 345 -17.23 3.81 25.11
C ALA A 345 -15.75 3.58 25.43
N GLU A 346 -15.15 4.41 26.29
CA GLU A 346 -13.79 4.21 26.76
C GLU A 346 -13.69 2.83 27.41
N ALA A 347 -12.90 1.97 26.78
CA ALA A 347 -12.63 0.64 27.29
C ALA A 347 -11.19 0.33 26.92
N ASP A 348 -10.43 0.02 27.96
CA ASP A 348 -9.01 -0.28 27.87
C ASP A 348 -8.75 -1.44 26.89
N PRO A 349 -7.53 -1.53 26.34
CA PRO A 349 -7.11 -2.72 25.61
C PRO A 349 -7.30 -3.98 26.46
N PRO A 350 -7.54 -5.16 25.86
CA PRO A 350 -7.65 -6.41 26.61
C PRO A 350 -6.44 -6.62 27.54
N ASP A 351 -6.66 -6.94 28.82
CA ASP A 351 -5.57 -6.98 29.82
C ASP A 351 -4.45 -7.97 29.45
N TRP A 352 -4.78 -9.03 28.71
CA TRP A 352 -3.80 -10.02 28.23
C TRP A 352 -2.71 -9.41 27.32
N THR A 353 -2.97 -8.26 26.70
CA THR A 353 -1.98 -7.51 25.90
C THR A 353 -0.74 -7.15 26.74
N ARG A 354 -0.88 -6.92 28.04
CA ARG A 354 0.24 -6.56 28.93
C ARG A 354 1.22 -7.71 29.17
N ASP A 355 0.80 -8.94 28.91
CA ASP A 355 1.64 -10.13 29.02
C ASP A 355 1.99 -10.74 27.65
N ALA A 356 1.49 -10.15 26.55
CA ALA A 356 1.65 -10.74 25.23
C ALA A 356 3.10 -10.67 24.76
N VAL A 357 3.55 -11.75 24.12
CA VAL A 357 4.79 -11.82 23.35
C VAL A 357 4.42 -12.43 22.01
N VAL A 358 4.49 -11.61 20.97
CA VAL A 358 3.96 -11.91 19.64
C VAL A 358 5.06 -12.54 18.78
N TYR A 359 4.73 -13.59 18.06
CA TYR A 359 5.56 -14.16 17.00
C TYR A 359 4.86 -13.95 15.66
N GLN A 360 5.46 -13.13 14.78
CA GLN A 360 4.91 -12.84 13.46
C GLN A 360 5.39 -13.88 12.45
N VAL A 361 4.44 -14.48 11.74
CA VAL A 361 4.70 -15.54 10.75
C VAL A 361 4.07 -15.21 9.41
N MET A 362 4.88 -15.35 8.36
CA MET A 362 4.38 -15.37 6.99
C MET A 362 4.18 -16.82 6.54
N VAL A 363 2.93 -17.21 6.30
CA VAL A 363 2.54 -18.62 6.12
C VAL A 363 3.35 -19.32 5.03
N ASP A 364 3.43 -18.70 3.85
CA ASP A 364 4.17 -19.22 2.69
C ASP A 364 5.67 -19.47 2.96
N ARG A 365 6.24 -18.82 3.99
CA ARG A 365 7.71 -18.74 4.22
C ARG A 365 8.19 -19.48 5.45
N PHE A 366 7.29 -20.02 6.26
CA PHE A 366 7.67 -20.54 7.57
C PHE A 366 8.02 -22.02 7.55
N ALA A 367 7.05 -22.89 7.25
CA ALA A 367 7.25 -24.32 7.25
C ALA A 367 6.17 -25.02 6.43
N ARG A 368 6.47 -26.24 5.98
CA ARG A 368 5.51 -27.14 5.34
C ARG A 368 5.45 -28.46 6.11
N ALA A 369 4.27 -29.06 6.20
CA ALA A 369 4.09 -30.31 6.94
C ALA A 369 4.80 -31.51 6.27
N ASP A 370 5.04 -31.44 4.95
CA ASP A 370 5.52 -32.53 4.10
C ASP A 370 6.98 -32.40 3.64
N GLY A 371 7.78 -31.50 4.24
CA GLY A 371 9.21 -31.43 3.98
C GLY A 371 9.87 -30.07 4.24
N MET A 372 10.96 -29.80 3.52
CA MET A 372 11.66 -28.51 3.59
C MET A 372 11.11 -27.55 2.55
N LEU A 373 11.05 -26.25 2.88
CA LEU A 373 10.80 -25.20 1.89
C LEU A 373 11.89 -25.22 0.81
N PRO A 374 11.57 -24.86 -0.45
CA PRO A 374 12.56 -24.83 -1.51
C PRO A 374 13.60 -23.73 -1.22
N PRO A 375 14.83 -23.87 -1.75
CA PRO A 375 15.86 -22.86 -1.56
C PRO A 375 15.42 -21.52 -2.16
N PRO A 376 15.87 -20.39 -1.59
CA PRO A 376 15.50 -19.07 -2.05
C PRO A 376 15.92 -18.83 -3.50
N ASN A 377 14.94 -18.73 -4.41
CA ASN A 377 15.18 -18.50 -5.84
C ASN A 377 14.80 -17.07 -6.27
N SER A 378 13.65 -16.58 -5.79
CA SER A 378 13.09 -15.25 -6.00
C SER A 378 12.40 -14.82 -4.72
N SER A 379 12.57 -13.56 -4.36
CA SER A 379 11.90 -12.93 -3.23
C SER A 379 10.36 -13.03 -3.33
N THR A 380 9.82 -13.01 -4.56
CA THR A 380 8.38 -13.07 -4.87
C THR A 380 7.81 -14.44 -5.20
N ALA A 381 8.66 -15.46 -5.37
CA ALA A 381 8.16 -16.80 -5.67
C ALA A 381 7.36 -17.35 -4.49
N LEU A 382 6.40 -18.23 -4.75
CA LEU A 382 5.74 -19.01 -3.71
C LEU A 382 6.69 -20.10 -3.22
N TYR A 383 6.81 -20.23 -1.90
CA TYR A 383 7.65 -21.25 -1.25
C TYR A 383 6.83 -22.43 -0.72
N GLY A 384 5.50 -22.29 -0.62
CA GLY A 384 4.59 -23.37 -0.28
C GLY A 384 4.66 -23.78 1.19
N GLY A 385 4.86 -22.81 2.08
CA GLY A 385 4.57 -22.99 3.50
C GLY A 385 3.06 -23.11 3.75
N THR A 386 2.69 -23.75 4.85
CA THR A 386 1.30 -24.18 5.15
C THR A 386 0.95 -23.93 6.61
N LEU A 387 -0.35 -23.85 6.91
CA LEU A 387 -0.84 -23.67 8.28
C LEU A 387 -0.53 -24.88 9.19
N ASP A 388 -0.60 -26.10 8.65
CA ASP A 388 -0.17 -27.30 9.39
C ASP A 388 1.34 -27.30 9.66
N GLY A 389 2.14 -26.77 8.74
CA GLY A 389 3.57 -26.53 8.98
C GLY A 389 3.80 -25.62 10.18
N ILE A 390 3.05 -24.51 10.31
CA ILE A 390 3.14 -23.64 11.49
C ILE A 390 2.71 -24.40 12.76
N ARG A 391 1.62 -25.17 12.69
CA ARG A 391 1.09 -25.95 13.82
C ARG A 391 2.16 -26.88 14.39
N ASP A 392 2.89 -27.58 13.53
CA ASP A 392 3.90 -28.56 13.92
C ASP A 392 5.12 -27.90 14.60
N HIS A 393 5.24 -26.57 14.52
CA HIS A 393 6.31 -25.77 15.13
C HIS A 393 5.82 -24.86 16.29
N LEU A 394 4.61 -25.03 16.81
CA LEU A 394 4.14 -24.24 17.96
C LEU A 394 4.99 -24.44 19.23
N ASP A 395 5.56 -25.64 19.43
CA ASP A 395 6.46 -25.91 20.56
C ASP A 395 7.77 -25.12 20.44
N TYR A 396 8.26 -24.93 19.22
CA TYR A 396 9.41 -24.05 18.95
C TYR A 396 9.07 -22.60 19.30
N ILE A 397 7.92 -22.10 18.85
CA ILE A 397 7.48 -20.72 19.11
C ILE A 397 7.29 -20.47 20.62
N THR A 398 6.63 -21.39 21.33
CA THR A 398 6.45 -21.27 22.79
C THR A 398 7.77 -21.34 23.57
N SER A 399 8.79 -22.03 23.04
CA SER A 399 10.13 -22.06 23.65
C SER A 399 10.80 -20.68 23.71
N LEU A 400 10.45 -19.77 22.80
CA LEU A 400 10.90 -18.38 22.77
C LEU A 400 10.16 -17.51 23.81
N GLY A 401 9.21 -18.07 24.55
CA GLY A 401 8.32 -17.33 25.45
C GLY A 401 7.15 -16.65 24.75
N CYS A 402 6.99 -16.84 23.44
CA CYS A 402 5.86 -16.32 22.68
C CYS A 402 4.55 -17.00 23.09
N ASN A 403 3.52 -16.21 23.33
CA ASN A 403 2.17 -16.65 23.71
C ASN A 403 1.11 -16.07 22.77
N THR A 404 1.51 -15.38 21.70
CA THR A 404 0.60 -14.81 20.71
C THR A 404 1.22 -15.05 19.33
N LEU A 405 0.44 -15.57 18.40
CA LEU A 405 0.81 -15.77 17.00
C LEU A 405 0.14 -14.68 16.17
N TRP A 406 0.88 -14.00 15.30
CA TRP A 406 0.32 -13.12 14.29
C TRP A 406 0.64 -13.68 12.90
N LEU A 407 -0.40 -14.02 12.15
CA LEU A 407 -0.28 -14.48 10.77
C LEU A 407 -0.49 -13.31 9.81
N THR A 408 0.39 -13.19 8.80
CA THR A 408 0.11 -12.37 7.60
C THR A 408 -1.17 -12.87 6.90
N PRO A 409 -1.74 -12.14 5.90
CA PRO A 409 -3.03 -12.49 5.32
C PRO A 409 -3.11 -13.95 4.89
N VAL A 410 -4.18 -14.63 5.32
CA VAL A 410 -4.45 -16.05 5.05
C VAL A 410 -5.53 -16.26 4.00
N HIS A 411 -6.15 -15.17 3.55
CA HIS A 411 -7.23 -15.14 2.57
C HIS A 411 -6.78 -15.62 1.20
N GLN A 412 -7.74 -16.11 0.40
CA GLN A 412 -7.50 -16.42 -1.01
C GLN A 412 -6.90 -15.22 -1.74
N THR A 413 -5.76 -15.44 -2.41
CA THR A 413 -4.98 -14.38 -3.06
C THR A 413 -4.16 -14.93 -4.23
N PRO A 414 -3.90 -14.15 -5.29
CA PRO A 414 -2.99 -14.56 -6.35
C PRO A 414 -1.52 -14.33 -6.01
N SER A 415 -1.20 -13.49 -5.01
CA SER A 415 0.17 -13.16 -4.64
C SER A 415 0.75 -14.09 -3.58
N HIS A 416 2.03 -13.89 -3.27
CA HIS A 416 2.69 -14.52 -2.14
C HIS A 416 2.44 -13.81 -0.81
N HIS A 417 2.06 -12.52 -0.83
CA HIS A 417 1.93 -11.69 0.38
C HIS A 417 0.49 -11.61 0.91
N GLY A 418 -0.51 -11.81 0.06
CA GLY A 418 -1.92 -11.91 0.45
C GLY A 418 -2.71 -10.62 0.61
N TYR A 419 -2.05 -9.45 0.65
CA TYR A 419 -2.74 -8.14 0.70
C TYR A 419 -3.69 -7.83 -0.48
N ASP A 420 -3.53 -8.47 -1.63
CA ASP A 420 -4.45 -8.41 -2.79
C ASP A 420 -5.50 -9.53 -2.77
N HIS A 421 -6.11 -9.76 -1.61
CA HIS A 421 -7.08 -10.83 -1.39
C HIS A 421 -8.31 -10.71 -2.30
N GLU A 422 -8.89 -11.87 -2.63
CA GLU A 422 -10.03 -12.01 -3.54
C GLU A 422 -11.36 -12.31 -2.84
N ASP A 423 -11.30 -12.71 -1.56
CA ASP A 423 -12.45 -13.06 -0.73
C ASP A 423 -12.12 -12.82 0.75
N PHE A 424 -13.06 -12.21 1.48
CA PHE A 424 -12.92 -11.91 2.91
C PHE A 424 -13.24 -13.08 3.84
N PHE A 425 -13.83 -14.17 3.35
CA PHE A 425 -14.37 -15.27 4.15
C PHE A 425 -13.69 -16.61 3.91
N LYS A 426 -12.81 -16.69 2.90
CA LYS A 426 -12.19 -17.95 2.49
C LYS A 426 -10.68 -17.98 2.75
N VAL A 427 -10.21 -19.03 3.42
CA VAL A 427 -8.77 -19.29 3.58
C VAL A 427 -8.18 -19.83 2.28
N ASP A 428 -6.97 -19.40 1.95
CA ASP A 428 -6.27 -19.86 0.75
C ASP A 428 -6.00 -21.38 0.79
N GLU A 429 -6.42 -22.07 -0.27
CA GLU A 429 -6.26 -23.53 -0.39
C GLU A 429 -4.78 -23.95 -0.39
N ARG A 430 -3.87 -23.07 -0.86
CA ARG A 430 -2.42 -23.33 -0.83
C ARG A 430 -1.89 -23.53 0.58
N TYR A 431 -2.57 -22.96 1.58
CA TYR A 431 -2.22 -23.07 2.98
C TYR A 431 -2.88 -24.24 3.71
N GLY A 432 -3.75 -25.01 3.01
CA GLY A 432 -4.55 -26.10 3.55
C GLY A 432 -6.01 -25.73 3.85
N GLY A 433 -6.43 -24.51 3.50
CA GLY A 433 -7.80 -24.04 3.61
C GLY A 433 -8.34 -23.97 5.05
N ASP A 434 -9.66 -23.82 5.16
CA ASP A 434 -10.35 -23.53 6.42
C ASP A 434 -10.07 -24.56 7.52
N THR A 435 -9.95 -25.83 7.15
CA THR A 435 -9.74 -26.91 8.11
C THR A 435 -8.35 -26.83 8.74
N ALA A 436 -7.32 -26.43 7.98
CA ALA A 436 -5.97 -26.27 8.51
C ALA A 436 -5.89 -25.08 9.48
N LEU A 437 -6.58 -23.97 9.18
CA LEU A 437 -6.62 -22.81 10.07
C LEU A 437 -7.28 -23.15 11.42
N LYS A 438 -8.42 -23.86 11.40
CA LYS A 438 -9.09 -24.30 12.63
C LYS A 438 -8.19 -25.20 13.49
N ARG A 439 -7.47 -26.15 12.86
CA ARG A 439 -6.52 -27.01 13.58
C ARG A 439 -5.37 -26.21 14.21
N LEU A 440 -4.81 -25.24 13.48
CA LEU A 440 -3.73 -24.39 13.98
C LEU A 440 -4.20 -23.60 15.21
N ILE A 441 -5.35 -22.92 15.11
CA ILE A 441 -5.88 -22.11 16.22
C ILE A 441 -6.20 -22.98 17.43
N ALA A 442 -6.86 -24.13 17.25
CA ALA A 442 -7.12 -25.05 18.35
C ALA A 442 -5.83 -25.52 19.04
N SER A 443 -4.81 -25.90 18.25
CA SER A 443 -3.51 -26.34 18.78
C SER A 443 -2.73 -25.24 19.50
N ALA A 444 -2.89 -23.99 19.06
CA ALA A 444 -2.33 -22.81 19.71
C ALA A 444 -3.05 -22.54 21.05
N HIS A 445 -4.38 -22.60 21.07
CA HIS A 445 -5.19 -22.44 22.29
C HIS A 445 -4.89 -23.52 23.34
N GLU A 446 -4.67 -24.77 22.93
CA GLU A 446 -4.24 -25.86 23.83
C GLU A 446 -2.92 -25.56 24.55
N ARG A 447 -2.08 -24.69 23.97
CA ARG A 447 -0.81 -24.22 24.54
C ARG A 447 -0.93 -22.89 25.28
N GLY A 448 -2.15 -22.39 25.46
CA GLY A 448 -2.40 -21.07 26.05
C GLY A 448 -1.94 -19.90 25.16
N MET A 449 -1.75 -20.14 23.85
CA MET A 449 -1.42 -19.08 22.90
C MET A 449 -2.68 -18.42 22.35
N ARG A 450 -2.57 -17.15 21.97
CA ARG A 450 -3.58 -16.39 21.21
C ARG A 450 -3.20 -16.38 19.72
N VAL A 451 -4.18 -16.23 18.81
CA VAL A 451 -3.93 -16.08 17.37
C VAL A 451 -4.60 -14.82 16.81
N LEU A 452 -3.80 -13.95 16.21
CA LEU A 452 -4.21 -12.75 15.49
C LEU A 452 -4.09 -13.01 13.99
N LEU A 453 -5.14 -12.64 13.24
CA LEU A 453 -5.15 -12.73 11.78
C LEU A 453 -5.04 -11.34 11.15
N ASP A 454 -4.26 -11.23 10.08
CA ASP A 454 -4.22 -10.01 9.28
C ASP A 454 -5.58 -9.76 8.61
N PHE A 455 -6.03 -8.51 8.67
CA PHE A 455 -7.29 -8.05 8.11
C PHE A 455 -7.04 -6.76 7.34
N VAL A 456 -7.45 -6.74 6.07
CA VAL A 456 -7.13 -5.67 5.11
C VAL A 456 -8.41 -4.91 4.71
N PRO A 457 -8.90 -3.97 5.53
CA PRO A 457 -10.16 -3.27 5.28
C PRO A 457 -10.05 -2.08 4.32
N ASN A 458 -8.83 -1.58 4.06
CA ASN A 458 -8.63 -0.41 3.19
C ASN A 458 -8.91 -0.72 1.72
N HIS A 459 -8.51 -1.90 1.25
CA HIS A 459 -8.47 -2.22 -0.17
C HIS A 459 -8.62 -3.72 -0.38
N THR A 460 -8.96 -4.13 -1.60
CA THR A 460 -8.98 -5.54 -2.02
C THR A 460 -8.05 -5.75 -3.22
N GLY A 461 -7.83 -6.99 -3.64
CA GLY A 461 -7.26 -7.24 -4.98
C GLY A 461 -8.27 -6.91 -6.09
N ARG A 462 -7.78 -6.64 -7.30
CA ARG A 462 -8.65 -6.52 -8.50
C ARG A 462 -9.44 -7.79 -8.83
N GLY A 463 -8.94 -8.96 -8.41
CA GLY A 463 -9.63 -10.24 -8.55
C GLY A 463 -10.84 -10.40 -7.63
N HIS A 464 -10.96 -9.53 -6.61
CA HIS A 464 -12.01 -9.63 -5.60
C HIS A 464 -13.41 -9.60 -6.21
N HIS A 465 -14.29 -10.48 -5.74
CA HIS A 465 -15.64 -10.61 -6.29
C HIS A 465 -16.44 -9.30 -6.20
N LEU A 466 -16.35 -8.59 -5.06
CA LEU A 466 -16.95 -7.25 -4.91
C LEU A 466 -16.44 -6.25 -5.96
N PHE A 467 -15.13 -6.22 -6.25
CA PHE A 467 -14.59 -5.28 -7.23
C PHE A 467 -15.04 -5.63 -8.65
N ARG A 468 -15.05 -6.93 -9.00
CA ARG A 468 -15.58 -7.38 -10.29
C ARG A 468 -17.05 -6.98 -10.45
N ASP A 469 -17.86 -7.18 -9.42
CA ASP A 469 -19.27 -6.76 -9.41
C ASP A 469 -19.41 -5.24 -9.50
N ALA A 470 -18.58 -4.49 -8.78
CA ALA A 470 -18.55 -3.02 -8.83
C ALA A 470 -18.33 -2.52 -10.26
N ILE A 471 -17.34 -3.08 -10.96
CA ILE A 471 -17.01 -2.70 -12.34
C ILE A 471 -18.08 -3.15 -13.34
N GLN A 472 -18.64 -4.34 -13.17
CA GLN A 472 -19.56 -4.92 -14.16
C GLN A 472 -21.01 -4.43 -14.02
N ARG A 473 -21.48 -4.19 -12.79
CA ARG A 473 -22.89 -3.92 -12.50
C ARG A 473 -23.21 -2.47 -12.18
N GLY A 474 -22.23 -1.71 -11.68
CA GLY A 474 -22.46 -0.32 -11.25
C GLY A 474 -23.43 -0.22 -10.06
N GLY A 475 -24.03 0.96 -9.89
CA GLY A 475 -25.00 1.25 -8.83
C GLY A 475 -24.47 0.89 -7.43
N ASP A 476 -25.32 0.25 -6.62
CA ASP A 476 -25.01 -0.31 -5.31
C ASP A 476 -23.70 -1.10 -5.22
N ALA A 477 -23.33 -1.82 -6.28
CA ALA A 477 -22.08 -2.58 -6.29
C ALA A 477 -20.86 -1.66 -6.42
N ALA A 478 -21.00 -0.56 -7.17
CA ALA A 478 -19.94 0.45 -7.30
C ALA A 478 -19.70 1.22 -5.99
N GLU A 479 -20.74 1.39 -5.16
CA GLU A 479 -20.63 2.09 -3.86
C GLU A 479 -19.72 1.38 -2.86
N PHE A 480 -19.35 0.11 -3.08
CA PHE A 480 -18.36 -0.56 -2.24
C PHE A 480 -16.95 0.01 -2.39
N TYR A 481 -16.66 0.69 -3.50
CA TYR A 481 -15.34 1.20 -3.82
C TYR A 481 -15.39 2.69 -4.10
N ARG A 482 -14.23 3.33 -3.95
CA ARG A 482 -14.11 4.77 -4.19
C ARG A 482 -13.80 5.03 -5.66
N PHE A 483 -14.81 5.41 -6.42
CA PHE A 483 -14.65 5.86 -7.80
C PHE A 483 -14.52 7.38 -7.88
N TRP A 484 -13.50 7.87 -8.58
CA TRP A 484 -13.44 9.23 -9.09
C TRP A 484 -14.38 9.41 -10.29
N GLN A 485 -14.41 8.39 -11.14
CA GLN A 485 -15.31 8.27 -12.27
C GLN A 485 -15.48 6.79 -12.58
N TRP A 486 -16.64 6.25 -12.23
CA TRP A 486 -16.97 4.86 -12.48
C TRP A 486 -17.07 4.57 -13.99
N PRO A 487 -16.69 3.37 -14.45
CA PRO A 487 -15.95 2.33 -13.73
C PRO A 487 -14.41 2.47 -13.78
N HIS A 488 -13.87 3.48 -14.46
CA HIS A 488 -12.45 3.45 -14.88
C HIS A 488 -11.47 4.06 -13.90
N TYR A 489 -11.91 5.06 -13.15
CA TYR A 489 -11.06 5.81 -12.25
C TYR A 489 -11.54 5.58 -10.83
N TYR A 490 -10.72 4.87 -10.07
CA TYR A 490 -10.95 4.55 -8.68
C TYR A 490 -9.70 4.82 -7.86
N ARG A 491 -9.90 5.06 -6.57
CA ARG A 491 -8.82 5.19 -5.61
C ARG A 491 -8.15 3.84 -5.41
N CYS A 492 -6.85 3.89 -5.18
CA CYS A 492 -6.03 2.71 -5.00
C CYS A 492 -5.01 2.95 -3.90
N PHE A 493 -4.65 1.89 -3.19
CA PHE A 493 -3.58 1.93 -2.20
C PHE A 493 -2.26 2.35 -2.87
N PHE A 494 -1.70 3.48 -2.44
CA PHE A 494 -0.49 4.09 -3.01
C PHE A 494 -0.47 4.20 -4.55
N ASP A 495 -1.63 4.46 -5.17
CA ASP A 495 -1.83 4.47 -6.63
C ASP A 495 -1.53 3.12 -7.32
N ASN A 496 -1.37 2.04 -6.57
CA ASN A 496 -1.24 0.72 -7.13
C ASN A 496 -2.61 0.25 -7.62
N ILE A 497 -2.83 0.37 -8.94
CA ILE A 497 -4.09 0.03 -9.59
C ILE A 497 -4.58 -1.39 -9.29
N THR A 498 -3.71 -2.31 -8.85
CA THR A 498 -4.13 -3.67 -8.47
C THR A 498 -4.85 -3.76 -7.13
N LEU A 499 -4.86 -2.67 -6.35
CA LEU A 499 -5.34 -2.59 -4.97
C LEU A 499 -6.42 -1.49 -4.82
N PRO A 500 -7.62 -1.66 -5.42
CA PRO A 500 -8.73 -0.70 -5.31
C PRO A 500 -9.18 -0.47 -3.85
N GLU A 501 -9.32 0.80 -3.46
CA GLU A 501 -9.75 1.21 -2.11
C GLU A 501 -11.27 1.06 -1.93
N LEU A 502 -11.65 0.43 -0.82
CA LEU A 502 -13.03 0.29 -0.36
C LEU A 502 -13.57 1.61 0.20
N ASP A 503 -14.88 1.85 0.09
CA ASP A 503 -15.54 3.00 0.72
C ASP A 503 -15.88 2.74 2.19
N THR A 504 -14.86 2.78 3.05
CA THR A 504 -15.03 2.53 4.49
C THR A 504 -15.81 3.61 5.25
N GLY A 505 -16.28 4.69 4.60
CA GLY A 505 -17.24 5.63 5.20
C GLY A 505 -18.68 5.36 4.81
N SER A 506 -18.92 4.42 3.88
CA SER A 506 -20.26 3.86 3.66
C SER A 506 -20.61 2.91 4.81
N ARG A 507 -21.72 3.16 5.51
CA ARG A 507 -22.20 2.27 6.60
C ARG A 507 -22.38 0.83 6.13
N ARG A 508 -22.84 0.63 4.89
CA ARG A 508 -22.99 -0.70 4.27
C ARG A 508 -21.66 -1.44 4.17
N VAL A 509 -20.61 -0.74 3.73
CA VAL A 509 -19.25 -1.30 3.62
C VAL A 509 -18.68 -1.56 5.00
N GLN A 510 -18.86 -0.64 5.96
CA GLN A 510 -18.46 -0.85 7.36
C GLN A 510 -19.10 -2.12 7.93
N GLN A 511 -20.43 -2.27 7.79
CA GLN A 511 -21.15 -3.46 8.27
C GLN A 511 -20.64 -4.76 7.65
N TYR A 512 -20.38 -4.75 6.34
CA TYR A 512 -19.82 -5.92 5.65
C TYR A 512 -18.42 -6.29 6.19
N LEU A 513 -17.54 -5.30 6.36
CA LEU A 513 -16.19 -5.50 6.88
C LEU A 513 -16.19 -5.95 8.36
N VAL A 514 -17.08 -5.39 9.18
CA VAL A 514 -17.29 -5.84 10.55
C VAL A 514 -17.71 -7.30 10.59
N GLU A 515 -18.63 -7.71 9.71
CA GLU A 515 -19.07 -9.11 9.65
C GLU A 515 -17.97 -10.05 9.14
N ALA A 516 -17.17 -9.60 8.16
CA ALA A 516 -15.98 -10.33 7.76
C ALA A 516 -15.03 -10.58 8.94
N ALA A 517 -14.73 -9.55 9.73
CA ALA A 517 -13.89 -9.69 10.92
C ALA A 517 -14.52 -10.59 12.00
N ARG A 518 -15.84 -10.47 12.25
CA ARG A 518 -16.59 -11.34 13.18
C ARG A 518 -16.55 -12.79 12.75
N HIS A 519 -16.60 -13.07 11.46
CA HIS A 519 -16.51 -14.44 10.93
C HIS A 519 -15.18 -15.09 11.34
N TRP A 520 -14.05 -14.39 11.23
CA TRP A 520 -12.74 -14.90 11.67
C TRP A 520 -12.70 -15.25 13.17
N VAL A 521 -13.35 -14.44 14.00
CA VAL A 521 -13.41 -14.68 15.45
C VAL A 521 -14.37 -15.83 15.79
N THR A 522 -15.54 -15.89 15.16
CA THR A 522 -16.60 -16.85 15.51
C THR A 522 -16.43 -18.22 14.86
N GLU A 523 -16.06 -18.28 13.58
CA GLU A 523 -15.95 -19.53 12.83
C GLU A 523 -14.61 -20.24 13.09
N TYR A 524 -13.52 -19.47 13.23
CA TYR A 524 -12.17 -20.01 13.35
C TYR A 524 -11.59 -19.89 14.76
N GLY A 525 -12.17 -19.06 15.63
CA GLY A 525 -11.71 -18.87 17.00
C GLY A 525 -10.58 -17.86 17.16
N ALA A 526 -10.30 -17.00 16.18
CA ALA A 526 -9.26 -15.98 16.30
C ALA A 526 -9.45 -15.10 17.56
N ASP A 527 -8.35 -14.58 18.10
CA ASP A 527 -8.32 -13.76 19.31
C ASP A 527 -8.31 -12.25 19.04
N GLY A 528 -8.38 -11.88 17.77
CA GLY A 528 -8.33 -10.51 17.32
C GLY A 528 -7.83 -10.42 15.89
N VAL A 529 -7.74 -9.19 15.41
CA VAL A 529 -7.29 -8.88 14.06
C VAL A 529 -6.16 -7.86 14.10
N ARG A 530 -5.17 -8.07 13.23
CA ARG A 530 -4.19 -7.04 12.87
C ARG A 530 -4.72 -6.31 11.65
N CYS A 531 -4.94 -5.01 11.75
CA CYS A 531 -5.52 -4.21 10.68
C CYS A 531 -4.44 -3.53 9.84
N ASP A 532 -4.38 -3.88 8.57
CA ASP A 532 -3.51 -3.27 7.57
C ASP A 532 -3.90 -1.81 7.30
N HIS A 533 -2.87 -0.97 7.12
CA HIS A 533 -2.99 0.42 6.67
C HIS A 533 -4.13 1.22 7.31
N VAL A 534 -4.01 1.50 8.62
CA VAL A 534 -5.11 2.10 9.40
C VAL A 534 -5.52 3.48 8.89
N ALA A 535 -4.54 4.28 8.44
CA ALA A 535 -4.81 5.60 7.88
C ALA A 535 -5.65 5.56 6.60
N GLY A 536 -5.80 4.38 6.00
CA GLY A 536 -6.63 4.12 4.83
C GLY A 536 -8.13 4.13 5.08
N ALA A 537 -8.58 3.84 6.30
CA ALA A 537 -10.01 3.72 6.60
C ALA A 537 -10.56 4.90 7.41
N ASP A 538 -11.87 5.15 7.27
CA ASP A 538 -12.58 6.18 8.02
C ASP A 538 -12.54 5.93 9.54
N PRO A 539 -12.35 6.95 10.40
CA PRO A 539 -12.27 6.79 11.85
C PRO A 539 -13.42 6.04 12.51
N SER A 540 -14.65 6.26 12.03
CA SER A 540 -15.84 5.60 12.58
C SER A 540 -15.81 4.08 12.36
N PHE A 541 -15.16 3.61 11.29
CA PHE A 541 -15.04 2.19 11.01
C PHE A 541 -14.30 1.45 12.13
N TRP A 542 -13.21 2.02 12.65
CA TRP A 542 -12.42 1.38 13.71
C TRP A 542 -13.22 1.17 15.00
N ILE A 543 -14.09 2.14 15.34
CA ILE A 543 -14.99 2.04 16.49
C ILE A 543 -16.02 0.92 16.30
N GLU A 544 -16.63 0.83 15.11
CA GLU A 544 -17.57 -0.26 14.82
C GLU A 544 -16.92 -1.62 14.76
N LEU A 545 -15.71 -1.71 14.20
CA LEU A 545 -14.93 -2.95 14.17
C LEU A 545 -14.68 -3.45 15.60
N ARG A 546 -14.17 -2.57 16.46
CA ARG A 546 -13.91 -2.90 17.87
C ARG A 546 -15.19 -3.31 18.60
N ARG A 547 -16.29 -2.58 18.39
CA ARG A 547 -17.60 -2.90 18.97
C ARG A 547 -18.10 -4.26 18.50
N GLY A 548 -18.14 -4.48 17.19
CA GLY A 548 -18.66 -5.70 16.57
C GLY A 548 -17.86 -6.95 16.96
N LEU A 549 -16.54 -6.85 17.13
CA LEU A 549 -15.74 -7.96 17.63
C LEU A 549 -16.00 -8.25 19.12
N ARG A 550 -16.14 -7.21 19.95
CA ARG A 550 -16.41 -7.39 21.39
C ARG A 550 -17.78 -7.96 21.70
N GLU A 551 -18.77 -7.75 20.83
CA GLU A 551 -20.07 -8.42 20.93
C GLU A 551 -19.96 -9.94 20.85
N VAL A 552 -19.04 -10.46 20.04
CA VAL A 552 -18.85 -11.91 19.87
C VAL A 552 -17.73 -12.49 20.73
N LYS A 553 -16.74 -11.67 21.10
CA LYS A 553 -15.62 -12.04 21.96
C LYS A 553 -15.12 -10.81 22.74
N PRO A 554 -15.50 -10.64 24.02
CA PRO A 554 -15.24 -9.42 24.79
C PRO A 554 -13.76 -9.03 24.91
N ASP A 555 -12.84 -9.99 24.84
CA ASP A 555 -11.39 -9.79 24.94
C ASP A 555 -10.66 -9.82 23.58
N ALA A 556 -11.40 -9.73 22.46
CA ALA A 556 -10.81 -9.65 21.13
C ALA A 556 -10.00 -8.37 20.94
N LEU A 557 -8.81 -8.51 20.35
CA LEU A 557 -7.89 -7.41 20.10
C LEU A 557 -8.06 -6.81 18.70
N VAL A 558 -8.14 -5.48 18.60
CA VAL A 558 -7.95 -4.75 17.34
C VAL A 558 -6.62 -4.00 17.38
N ILE A 559 -5.59 -4.54 16.72
CA ILE A 559 -4.27 -3.91 16.60
C ILE A 559 -4.09 -3.31 15.21
N GLY A 560 -3.71 -2.04 15.13
CA GLY A 560 -3.57 -1.33 13.86
C GLY A 560 -2.13 -1.11 13.41
N GLU A 561 -1.88 -1.28 12.11
CA GLU A 561 -0.71 -0.72 11.44
C GLU A 561 -0.92 0.78 11.20
N ALA A 562 -0.50 1.58 12.18
CA ALA A 562 -0.52 3.03 12.10
C ALA A 562 0.91 3.56 12.15
N THR A 563 1.27 4.39 11.18
CA THR A 563 2.60 5.01 11.05
C THR A 563 2.47 6.53 11.13
N GLY A 564 3.45 7.19 11.74
CA GLY A 564 3.50 8.63 11.93
C GLY A 564 4.04 8.99 13.30
N HIS A 565 4.24 10.28 13.55
CA HIS A 565 4.71 10.76 14.85
C HIS A 565 3.68 10.46 15.95
N PHE A 566 4.11 10.16 17.18
CA PHE A 566 3.20 9.78 18.27
C PHE A 566 2.04 10.77 18.51
N ASP A 567 2.24 12.09 18.41
CA ASP A 567 1.16 13.08 18.57
C ASP A 567 0.00 12.86 17.58
N TRP A 568 0.33 12.40 16.36
CA TRP A 568 -0.65 11.99 15.36
C TRP A 568 -1.26 10.64 15.73
N LEU A 569 -0.43 9.65 16.09
CA LEU A 569 -0.92 8.32 16.45
C LEU A 569 -1.89 8.32 17.66
N ALA A 570 -1.79 9.32 18.54
CA ALA A 570 -2.66 9.48 19.70
C ALA A 570 -4.16 9.57 19.33
N HIS A 571 -4.52 9.99 18.11
CA HIS A 571 -5.94 10.02 17.70
C HIS A 571 -6.58 8.63 17.56
N TYR A 572 -5.77 7.57 17.51
CA TYR A 572 -6.28 6.19 17.44
C TYR A 572 -6.68 5.66 18.81
N ALA A 573 -6.31 6.34 19.90
CA ALA A 573 -6.80 6.01 21.23
C ALA A 573 -8.34 6.05 21.26
N GLY A 574 -8.94 4.99 21.81
CA GLY A 574 -10.39 4.81 21.82
C GLY A 574 -11.00 4.33 20.50
N ARG A 575 -10.24 4.33 19.39
CA ARG A 575 -10.63 3.76 18.10
C ARG A 575 -10.08 2.35 17.91
N LEU A 576 -8.83 2.14 18.31
CA LEU A 576 -8.13 0.85 18.32
C LEU A 576 -7.83 0.42 19.76
N ASP A 577 -7.43 -0.84 19.94
CA ASP A 577 -6.90 -1.34 21.22
C ASP A 577 -5.37 -1.22 21.28
N ALA A 578 -4.71 -1.44 20.14
CA ALA A 578 -3.27 -1.40 20.05
C ALA A 578 -2.79 -0.85 18.72
N ILE A 579 -1.54 -0.41 18.68
CA ILE A 579 -0.84 -0.07 17.45
C ILE A 579 0.58 -0.63 17.46
N PHE A 580 1.15 -0.82 16.27
CA PHE A 580 2.59 -1.06 16.15
C PHE A 580 3.37 0.21 16.42
N ASP A 581 4.41 0.09 17.24
CA ASP A 581 5.28 1.18 17.64
C ASP A 581 6.44 1.32 16.66
N PHE A 582 6.13 1.86 15.47
CA PHE A 582 7.11 2.07 14.42
C PHE A 582 8.12 3.18 14.76
N ASP A 583 7.74 4.15 15.60
CA ASP A 583 8.68 5.15 16.14
C ASP A 583 9.74 4.46 17.01
N PHE A 584 9.33 3.55 17.92
CA PHE A 584 10.28 2.70 18.64
C PHE A 584 11.18 1.89 17.72
N ALA A 585 10.60 1.23 16.70
CA ALA A 585 11.38 0.44 15.75
C ALA A 585 12.44 1.31 15.05
N TYR A 586 12.07 2.52 14.59
CA TYR A 586 12.99 3.47 13.96
C TYR A 586 14.14 3.87 14.90
N VAL A 587 13.82 4.27 16.13
CA VAL A 587 14.79 4.80 17.09
C VAL A 587 15.74 3.69 17.60
N VAL A 588 15.22 2.50 17.92
CA VAL A 588 16.06 1.35 18.32
C VAL A 588 17.00 0.90 17.21
N ARG A 589 16.53 0.89 15.96
CA ARG A 589 17.36 0.54 14.80
C ARG A 589 18.48 1.55 14.58
N ASN A 590 18.23 2.85 14.81
CA ASN A 590 19.26 3.88 14.72
C ASN A 590 20.30 3.77 15.84
N ALA A 591 19.88 3.55 17.08
CA ALA A 591 20.78 3.42 18.22
C ALA A 591 21.59 2.11 18.17
N PHE A 592 20.91 0.96 18.12
CA PHE A 592 21.54 -0.36 18.30
C PHE A 592 21.98 -1.00 16.98
N GLY A 593 21.23 -0.81 15.90
CA GLY A 593 21.54 -1.38 14.59
C GLY A 593 22.65 -0.59 13.87
N ARG A 594 22.39 0.71 13.61
CA ARG A 594 23.25 1.57 12.78
C ARG A 594 24.32 2.33 13.57
N GLY A 595 24.14 2.52 14.88
CA GLY A 595 25.01 3.36 15.70
C GLY A 595 24.96 4.84 15.29
N ARG A 596 23.80 5.33 14.84
CA ARG A 596 23.55 6.72 14.41
C ARG A 596 22.96 7.60 15.52
N MET A 597 22.66 7.01 16.67
CA MET A 597 22.08 7.67 17.83
C MET A 597 22.80 7.16 19.08
N ASP A 598 23.18 8.07 19.97
CA ASP A 598 23.80 7.71 21.25
C ASP A 598 22.77 7.36 22.33
N LEU A 599 23.21 6.73 23.42
CA LEU A 599 22.29 6.27 24.46
C LEU A 599 21.74 7.38 25.39
N VAL A 600 22.30 8.59 25.36
CA VAL A 600 21.72 9.74 26.08
C VAL A 600 20.50 10.25 25.33
N GLU A 601 20.62 10.42 24.02
CA GLU A 601 19.51 10.83 23.15
C GLU A 601 18.40 9.77 23.17
N PHE A 602 18.78 8.49 23.06
CA PHE A 602 17.85 7.37 23.14
C PHE A 602 17.09 7.31 24.47
N ALA A 603 17.78 7.48 25.60
CA ALA A 603 17.14 7.47 26.93
C ALA A 603 16.13 8.62 27.09
N ARG A 604 16.45 9.83 26.64
CA ARG A 604 15.52 10.97 26.67
C ARG A 604 14.29 10.72 25.81
N TRP A 605 14.49 10.14 24.63
CA TRP A 605 13.37 9.77 23.75
C TRP A 605 12.48 8.73 24.44
N MET A 606 13.05 7.66 25.03
CA MET A 606 12.28 6.66 25.77
C MET A 606 11.50 7.24 26.95
N ASP A 607 12.10 8.14 27.73
CA ASP A 607 11.46 8.77 28.87
C ASP A 607 10.25 9.62 28.45
N GLY A 608 10.33 10.30 27.30
CA GLY A 608 9.20 11.04 26.71
C GLY A 608 8.14 10.12 26.09
N HIS A 609 8.55 8.97 25.56
CA HIS A 609 7.67 8.02 24.88
C HIS A 609 6.82 7.18 25.85
N GLU A 610 7.29 6.94 27.08
CA GLU A 610 6.69 5.99 28.04
C GLU A 610 5.23 6.29 28.44
N ASN A 611 4.66 7.44 28.07
CA ASN A 611 3.23 7.74 28.23
C ASN A 611 2.64 8.52 27.04
N ALA A 612 3.27 8.47 25.87
CA ALA A 612 2.87 9.28 24.72
C ALA A 612 1.48 8.92 24.15
N LEU A 613 1.04 7.66 24.35
CA LEU A 613 -0.15 7.10 23.72
C LEU A 613 -1.10 6.46 24.76
N PRO A 614 -1.70 7.27 25.67
CA PRO A 614 -2.62 6.74 26.67
C PRO A 614 -3.83 6.06 26.01
N GLY A 615 -4.26 4.93 26.56
CA GLY A 615 -5.41 4.17 26.05
C GLY A 615 -5.10 3.25 24.85
N LEU A 616 -3.84 3.15 24.43
CA LEU A 616 -3.37 2.17 23.43
C LEU A 616 -2.33 1.23 24.05
N ALA A 617 -2.43 -0.06 23.75
CA ALA A 617 -1.32 -0.97 23.94
C ALA A 617 -0.32 -0.81 22.77
N LEU A 618 0.97 -0.93 23.06
CA LEU A 618 2.03 -0.76 22.05
C LEU A 618 2.67 -2.10 21.73
N ALA A 619 2.70 -2.44 20.44
CA ALA A 619 3.44 -3.58 19.92
C ALA A 619 4.79 -3.11 19.38
N THR A 620 5.86 -3.41 20.13
CA THR A 620 7.23 -3.01 19.81
C THR A 620 7.91 -4.10 18.98
N LEU A 621 8.74 -3.71 18.02
CA LEU A 621 9.40 -4.63 17.09
C LEU A 621 10.78 -4.14 16.70
N LEU A 622 11.65 -5.06 16.29
CA LEU A 622 12.94 -4.73 15.67
C LEU A 622 12.84 -4.71 14.15
N ASP A 623 12.09 -5.63 13.57
CA ASP A 623 11.84 -5.79 12.15
C ASP A 623 10.51 -6.53 11.93
N ASN A 624 10.02 -6.50 10.68
CA ASN A 624 8.86 -7.25 10.23
C ASN A 624 8.98 -7.51 8.71
N HIS A 625 7.92 -8.04 8.11
CA HIS A 625 7.86 -8.35 6.67
C HIS A 625 7.91 -7.15 5.69
N ASP A 626 7.88 -5.91 6.18
CA ASP A 626 7.94 -4.67 5.38
C ASP A 626 9.17 -3.81 5.66
N MET A 627 10.08 -4.30 6.50
CA MET A 627 11.30 -3.63 6.89
C MET A 627 12.50 -4.51 6.61
N ASN A 628 13.68 -3.91 6.45
CA ASN A 628 14.91 -4.69 6.40
C ASN A 628 15.08 -5.49 7.71
N ARG A 629 15.48 -6.76 7.59
CA ARG A 629 15.96 -7.60 8.69
C ARG A 629 16.94 -6.81 9.55
N PHE A 630 16.74 -6.79 10.85
CA PHE A 630 17.59 -6.07 11.79
C PHE A 630 19.04 -6.55 11.70
N LEU A 631 19.25 -7.86 11.53
CA LEU A 631 20.61 -8.41 11.41
C LEU A 631 21.34 -7.89 10.18
N TRP A 632 20.65 -7.73 9.05
CA TRP A 632 21.23 -7.12 7.85
C TRP A 632 21.59 -5.66 8.10
N LEU A 633 20.67 -4.92 8.72
CA LEU A 633 20.89 -3.53 9.10
C LEU A 633 22.13 -3.35 10.00
N ALA A 634 22.31 -4.28 10.94
CA ALA A 634 23.44 -4.30 11.86
C ALA A 634 24.74 -4.82 11.22
N GLY A 635 24.80 -4.97 9.89
CA GLY A 635 25.97 -5.45 9.17
C GLY A 635 26.32 -6.91 9.47
N GLY A 636 25.34 -7.72 9.88
CA GLY A 636 25.54 -9.11 10.29
C GLY A 636 26.05 -9.30 11.73
N ASP A 637 26.15 -8.23 12.53
CA ASP A 637 26.65 -8.34 13.91
C ASP A 637 25.55 -8.82 14.87
N ALA A 638 25.54 -10.12 15.15
CA ALA A 638 24.60 -10.74 16.07
C ALA A 638 24.66 -10.16 17.50
N ARG A 639 25.76 -9.53 17.93
CA ARG A 639 25.87 -8.91 19.27
C ARG A 639 24.97 -7.68 19.38
N ARG A 640 24.87 -6.89 18.31
CA ARG A 640 23.94 -5.75 18.21
C ARG A 640 22.49 -6.21 18.28
N LEU A 641 22.17 -7.31 17.60
CA LEU A 641 20.85 -7.92 17.68
C LEU A 641 20.54 -8.42 19.10
N LYS A 642 21.49 -9.05 19.80
CA LYS A 642 21.32 -9.46 21.20
C LYS A 642 21.02 -8.28 22.14
N LEU A 643 21.71 -7.16 21.97
CA LEU A 643 21.42 -5.91 22.72
C LEU A 643 20.00 -5.40 22.46
N ALA A 644 19.63 -5.27 21.18
CA ALA A 644 18.30 -4.79 20.79
C ALA A 644 17.18 -5.74 21.25
N ALA A 645 17.42 -7.05 21.18
CA ALA A 645 16.49 -8.08 21.68
C ALA A 645 16.36 -8.05 23.21
N THR A 646 17.45 -7.77 23.94
CA THR A 646 17.39 -7.55 25.40
C THR A 646 16.44 -6.42 25.71
N LEU A 647 16.67 -5.24 25.11
CA LEU A 647 15.81 -4.07 25.25
C LEU A 647 14.35 -4.42 24.94
N LEU A 648 14.08 -5.00 23.76
CA LEU A 648 12.74 -5.39 23.33
C LEU A 648 12.03 -6.25 24.39
N MET A 649 12.71 -7.29 24.89
CA MET A 649 12.12 -8.27 25.81
C MET A 649 12.06 -7.81 27.26
N THR A 650 12.77 -6.73 27.62
CA THR A 650 12.78 -6.16 28.98
C THR A 650 12.06 -4.81 29.09
N LEU A 651 11.30 -4.39 28.07
CA LEU A 651 10.40 -3.22 28.10
C LEU A 651 8.93 -3.62 28.29
N PRO A 652 8.05 -2.70 28.78
CA PRO A 652 6.61 -2.93 28.81
C PRO A 652 6.02 -2.99 27.39
N GLY A 653 4.83 -3.57 27.26
CA GLY A 653 4.12 -3.69 25.97
C GLY A 653 4.18 -5.09 25.37
N MET A 654 3.85 -5.18 24.08
CA MET A 654 3.72 -6.42 23.31
C MET A 654 4.94 -6.61 22.38
N PRO A 655 6.08 -7.14 22.85
CA PRO A 655 7.23 -7.37 21.97
C PRO A 655 6.85 -8.35 20.84
N VAL A 656 7.21 -7.99 19.62
CA VAL A 656 7.00 -8.77 18.40
C VAL A 656 8.35 -9.31 17.92
N ILE A 657 8.44 -10.63 17.78
CA ILE A 657 9.56 -11.33 17.14
C ILE A 657 9.11 -11.74 15.73
N TYR A 658 9.81 -11.27 14.71
CA TYR A 658 9.56 -11.66 13.33
C TYR A 658 10.31 -12.95 13.00
N TYR A 659 9.61 -13.93 12.38
CA TYR A 659 10.17 -15.28 12.19
C TYR A 659 11.56 -15.25 11.57
N GLY A 660 12.50 -15.98 12.17
CA GLY A 660 13.87 -16.09 11.67
C GLY A 660 14.84 -15.09 12.30
N THR A 661 14.36 -13.99 12.87
CA THR A 661 15.25 -13.02 13.55
C THR A 661 15.99 -13.68 14.71
N GLU A 662 15.34 -14.58 15.45
CA GLU A 662 15.88 -15.35 16.56
C GLU A 662 16.91 -16.43 16.16
N VAL A 663 17.00 -16.78 14.88
CA VAL A 663 17.95 -17.77 14.34
C VAL A 663 18.93 -17.19 13.32
N GLY A 664 18.96 -15.86 13.20
CA GLY A 664 19.95 -15.16 12.39
C GLY A 664 19.59 -15.06 10.91
N LEU A 665 18.30 -15.17 10.55
CA LEU A 665 17.85 -14.92 9.20
C LEU A 665 18.12 -13.45 8.81
N THR A 666 18.85 -13.28 7.71
CA THR A 666 19.23 -12.00 7.14
C THR A 666 18.72 -11.89 5.69
N GLN A 667 19.04 -10.79 5.03
CA GLN A 667 18.77 -10.57 3.60
C GLN A 667 20.06 -10.25 2.83
N ARG A 668 19.98 -10.07 1.51
CA ARG A 668 21.15 -9.79 0.66
C ARG A 668 21.17 -8.35 0.18
N HIS A 669 20.00 -7.81 -0.16
CA HIS A 669 19.82 -6.49 -0.74
C HIS A 669 18.85 -5.67 0.12
N ASP A 670 18.92 -4.35 0.01
CA ASP A 670 17.96 -3.45 0.67
C ASP A 670 16.53 -3.69 0.14
N ALA A 671 15.54 -3.71 1.04
CA ALA A 671 14.11 -3.87 0.78
C ALA A 671 13.53 -2.82 -0.16
N ALA A 672 14.26 -1.72 -0.40
CA ALA A 672 13.81 -0.69 -1.29
C ALA A 672 13.47 -1.20 -2.71
N MET A 673 14.26 -2.11 -3.31
CA MET A 673 13.90 -2.64 -4.65
C MET A 673 12.61 -3.46 -4.61
N GLU A 674 12.43 -4.24 -3.53
CA GLU A 674 11.23 -4.98 -3.19
C GLU A 674 11.36 -5.51 -1.76
N ASN A 675 10.36 -5.27 -0.89
CA ASN A 675 10.34 -5.76 0.50
C ASN A 675 10.47 -7.29 0.63
N ALA A 676 10.41 -8.00 -0.48
CA ALA A 676 10.32 -9.43 -0.55
C ALA A 676 11.59 -10.17 -0.08
N GLU A 677 12.77 -9.54 0.01
CA GLU A 677 13.93 -10.19 0.66
C GLU A 677 13.85 -10.22 2.20
N ALA A 678 13.06 -9.35 2.83
CA ALA A 678 12.71 -9.52 4.24
C ALA A 678 11.85 -10.78 4.49
N ARG A 679 11.31 -11.36 3.40
CA ARG A 679 10.36 -12.48 3.38
C ARG A 679 11.01 -13.78 2.86
N LEU A 680 12.33 -13.90 3.01
CA LEU A 680 13.05 -15.14 2.69
C LEU A 680 12.59 -16.29 3.59
N PRO A 681 12.66 -17.54 3.12
CA PRO A 681 12.24 -18.72 3.90
C PRO A 681 12.93 -18.82 5.26
N MET A 682 12.18 -19.31 6.25
CA MET A 682 12.69 -19.62 7.59
C MET A 682 13.86 -20.61 7.53
N LEU A 683 14.84 -20.41 8.41
CA LEU A 683 15.96 -21.31 8.61
C LEU A 683 15.57 -22.43 9.59
N TRP A 684 15.90 -23.67 9.26
CA TRP A 684 15.64 -24.84 10.10
C TRP A 684 16.87 -25.72 10.25
N GLY A 685 16.98 -26.42 11.38
CA GLY A 685 18.07 -27.38 11.62
C GLY A 685 19.44 -26.70 11.66
N ALA A 686 20.38 -27.21 10.86
CA ALA A 686 21.78 -26.75 10.87
C ALA A 686 21.98 -25.32 10.35
N ASP A 687 21.00 -24.75 9.64
CA ASP A 687 21.06 -23.39 9.13
C ASP A 687 20.73 -22.33 10.19
N GLN A 688 20.25 -22.75 11.38
CA GLN A 688 19.92 -21.84 12.48
C GLN A 688 21.16 -21.47 13.30
N ASP A 689 21.28 -20.19 13.70
CA ASP A 689 22.21 -19.79 14.76
C ASP A 689 21.67 -20.26 16.13
N ALA A 690 22.18 -21.41 16.58
CA ALA A 690 21.79 -22.02 17.86
C ALA A 690 22.13 -21.12 19.07
N GLY A 691 23.19 -20.31 19.00
CA GLY A 691 23.59 -19.42 20.08
C GLY A 691 22.68 -18.21 20.21
N LEU A 692 22.16 -17.71 19.08
CA LEU A 692 21.14 -16.67 19.06
C LEU A 692 19.79 -17.22 19.51
N LEU A 693 19.40 -18.40 19.04
CA LEU A 693 18.16 -19.07 19.45
C LEU A 693 18.11 -19.26 20.97
N ALA A 694 19.18 -19.83 21.55
CA ALA A 694 19.29 -20.03 22.99
C ALA A 694 19.19 -18.71 23.77
N TYR A 695 19.69 -17.61 23.19
CA TYR A 695 19.61 -16.29 23.79
C TYR A 695 18.17 -15.75 23.84
N PHE A 696 17.43 -15.84 22.72
CA PHE A 696 16.01 -15.46 22.68
C PHE A 696 15.15 -16.33 23.61
N GLN A 697 15.40 -17.63 23.69
CA GLN A 697 14.71 -18.52 24.64
C GLN A 697 14.97 -18.13 26.10
N ARG A 698 16.19 -17.69 26.45
CA ARG A 698 16.49 -17.14 27.79
C ARG A 698 15.71 -15.86 28.05
N LEU A 699 15.71 -14.91 27.12
CA LEU A 699 14.93 -13.67 27.25
C LEU A 699 13.44 -13.95 27.45
N GLY A 700 12.87 -14.86 26.65
CA GLY A 700 11.48 -15.29 26.78
C GLY A 700 11.15 -15.90 28.14
N ARG A 701 12.03 -16.77 28.65
CA ARG A 701 11.91 -17.34 30.00
C ARG A 701 11.93 -16.26 31.08
N LEU A 702 12.90 -15.35 31.02
CA LEU A 702 13.03 -14.27 32.00
C LEU A 702 11.82 -13.36 32.02
N ARG A 703 11.33 -12.94 30.83
CA ARG A 703 10.13 -12.12 30.72
C ARG A 703 8.91 -12.84 31.33
N ARG A 704 8.72 -14.13 31.04
CA ARG A 704 7.61 -14.93 31.59
C ARG A 704 7.67 -15.02 33.12
N GLU A 705 8.86 -15.23 33.68
CA GLU A 705 9.07 -15.41 35.12
C GLU A 705 9.02 -14.11 35.93
N SER A 706 9.20 -12.95 35.30
CA SER A 706 9.23 -11.65 35.98
C SER A 706 7.98 -10.79 35.71
N PRO A 707 7.13 -10.54 36.74
CA PRO A 707 6.11 -9.49 36.71
C PRO A 707 6.69 -8.09 36.40
N ALA A 708 7.90 -7.78 36.87
CA ALA A 708 8.55 -6.51 36.61
C ALA A 708 8.80 -6.27 35.11
N LEU A 709 9.24 -7.30 34.36
CA LEU A 709 9.47 -7.17 32.92
C LEU A 709 8.16 -7.04 32.12
N ARG A 710 7.10 -7.73 32.54
CA ARG A 710 5.80 -7.69 31.83
C ARG A 710 5.00 -6.44 32.14
N ARG A 711 4.83 -6.13 33.43
CA ARG A 711 3.86 -5.15 33.93
C ARG A 711 4.46 -4.04 34.79
N GLY A 712 5.75 -4.11 35.13
CA GLY A 712 6.41 -3.16 36.02
C GLY A 712 6.72 -1.80 35.39
N SER A 713 6.85 -0.78 36.23
CA SER A 713 7.30 0.57 35.81
C SER A 713 8.77 0.54 35.41
N ARG A 714 9.17 1.38 34.45
CA ARG A 714 10.58 1.58 34.11
C ARG A 714 11.10 2.88 34.73
N ARG A 715 12.40 2.93 35.06
CA ARG A 715 13.09 4.18 35.39
C ARG A 715 14.54 4.14 34.90
N THR A 716 14.96 5.16 34.15
CA THR A 716 16.36 5.35 33.78
C THR A 716 17.20 5.63 35.03
N LEU A 717 18.26 4.86 35.23
CA LEU A 717 19.21 5.00 36.34
C LEU A 717 20.51 5.69 35.91
N HIS A 718 21.00 5.37 34.72
CA HIS A 718 22.20 5.94 34.13
C HIS A 718 22.07 5.97 32.61
N ALA A 719 22.59 7.01 31.97
CA ALA A 719 22.74 7.10 30.53
C ALA A 719 23.96 7.96 30.21
N ASP A 720 24.88 7.41 29.43
CA ASP A 720 25.97 8.13 28.76
C ASP A 720 25.96 7.77 27.25
N PRO A 721 26.89 8.27 26.42
CA PRO A 721 26.82 7.99 24.98
C PRO A 721 26.85 6.50 24.61
N TYR A 722 27.35 5.62 25.50
CA TYR A 722 27.58 4.21 25.21
C TYR A 722 26.84 3.25 26.14
N GLU A 723 26.46 3.66 27.35
CA GLU A 723 25.76 2.81 28.30
C GLU A 723 24.39 3.37 28.68
N LEU A 724 23.37 2.50 28.67
CA LEU A 724 22.04 2.75 29.24
C LEU A 724 21.78 1.74 30.34
N VAL A 725 21.47 2.24 31.54
CA VAL A 725 21.01 1.44 32.67
C VAL A 725 19.64 1.90 33.10
N TYR A 726 18.70 0.97 33.21
CA TYR A 726 17.36 1.25 33.73
C TYR A 726 16.88 0.12 34.63
N GLU A 727 15.93 0.42 35.51
CA GLU A 727 15.25 -0.58 36.31
C GLU A 727 13.83 -0.86 35.83
N ARG A 728 13.35 -2.07 36.12
CA ARG A 728 11.96 -2.51 36.04
C ARG A 728 11.50 -2.94 37.43
N VAL A 729 10.34 -2.47 37.88
CA VAL A 729 9.82 -2.74 39.24
C VAL A 729 8.34 -3.10 39.21
N SER A 730 7.96 -4.20 39.84
CA SER A 730 6.57 -4.57 40.12
C SER A 730 6.47 -5.28 41.48
N GLY A 731 5.92 -4.60 42.49
CA GLY A 731 5.94 -5.09 43.86
C GLY A 731 7.36 -5.32 44.35
N ASP A 732 7.65 -6.53 44.82
CA ASP A 732 8.99 -6.94 45.29
C ASP A 732 9.91 -7.42 44.15
N ASP A 733 9.38 -7.63 42.94
CA ASP A 733 10.18 -8.00 41.77
C ASP A 733 10.86 -6.75 41.20
N ARG A 734 12.21 -6.76 41.21
CA ARG A 734 13.04 -5.65 40.77
C ARG A 734 14.22 -6.18 39.96
N LEU A 735 14.36 -5.63 38.76
CA LEU A 735 15.43 -5.96 37.82
C LEU A 735 16.12 -4.69 37.34
N VAL A 736 17.43 -4.75 37.19
CA VAL A 736 18.26 -3.69 36.58
C VAL A 736 18.80 -4.23 35.26
N VAL A 737 18.56 -3.49 34.19
CA VAL A 737 19.03 -3.81 32.84
C VAL A 737 20.14 -2.83 32.49
N SER A 738 21.30 -3.34 32.06
CA SER A 738 22.37 -2.54 31.47
C SER A 738 22.59 -2.95 30.01
N LEU A 739 22.76 -1.97 29.13
CA LEU A 739 23.03 -2.11 27.70
C LEU A 739 24.24 -1.26 27.35
N ASN A 740 25.32 -1.88 26.87
CA ASN A 740 26.58 -1.20 26.57
C ASN A 740 26.96 -1.35 25.08
N LEU A 741 27.07 -0.24 24.35
CA LEU A 741 27.41 -0.16 22.93
C LEU A 741 28.91 -0.29 22.63
N GLU A 742 29.80 -0.04 23.60
CA GLU A 742 31.25 -0.23 23.43
C GLU A 742 31.61 -1.72 23.47
N THR A 743 31.09 -2.45 24.46
CA THR A 743 31.34 -3.89 24.63
C THR A 743 30.35 -4.75 23.84
N LEU A 744 29.25 -4.15 23.38
CA LEU A 744 28.11 -4.83 22.75
C LEU A 744 27.49 -5.91 23.65
N THR A 745 27.36 -5.61 24.95
CA THR A 745 26.85 -6.55 25.96
C THR A 745 25.64 -6.00 26.69
N GLY A 746 24.63 -6.84 26.90
CA GLY A 746 23.48 -6.57 27.76
C GLY A 746 23.45 -7.49 28.97
N SER A 747 23.02 -6.99 30.12
CA SER A 747 22.84 -7.77 31.36
C SER A 747 21.49 -7.47 32.01
N VAL A 748 20.96 -8.44 32.77
CA VAL A 748 19.70 -8.30 33.53
C VAL A 748 19.94 -8.82 34.95
N VAL A 749 20.11 -7.90 35.89
CA VAL A 749 20.48 -8.18 37.27
C VAL A 749 19.25 -8.14 38.17
N ASP A 750 19.01 -9.21 38.93
CA ASP A 750 17.92 -9.27 39.91
C ASP A 750 18.26 -8.57 41.24
N GLY A 751 17.29 -8.45 42.14
CA GLY A 751 17.47 -7.86 43.47
C GLY A 751 18.52 -8.55 44.36
N SER A 752 19.02 -9.74 43.98
CA SER A 752 20.12 -10.43 44.66
C SER A 752 21.50 -10.06 44.11
N GLY A 753 21.57 -9.25 43.05
CA GLY A 753 22.81 -8.89 42.36
C GLY A 753 23.27 -9.94 41.34
N ARG A 754 22.41 -10.91 40.98
CA ARG A 754 22.75 -11.97 40.02
C ARG A 754 22.36 -11.57 38.62
N ASP A 755 23.30 -11.64 37.66
CA ASP A 755 22.98 -11.53 36.24
C ASP A 755 22.27 -12.78 35.74
N ARG A 756 21.04 -12.58 35.29
CA ARG A 756 20.13 -13.62 34.79
C ARG A 756 20.35 -13.94 33.31
N LEU A 757 21.06 -13.09 32.57
CA LEU A 757 21.44 -13.32 31.17
C LEU A 757 22.82 -13.94 31.03
N GLY A 758 23.77 -13.53 31.89
CA GLY A 758 25.15 -14.00 31.92
C GLY A 758 25.41 -15.32 32.66
N GLN A 759 24.36 -16.07 33.04
CA GLN A 759 24.58 -17.43 33.56
C GLN A 759 25.07 -18.34 32.42
N ASP A 760 26.36 -18.67 32.46
CA ASP A 760 27.04 -19.68 31.66
C ASP A 760 26.27 -21.01 31.60
N ASP A 761 26.11 -21.53 30.39
CA ASP A 761 26.68 -22.81 29.94
C ASP A 761 26.75 -24.01 30.92
N VAL A 762 25.66 -24.35 31.60
CA VAL A 762 25.48 -25.73 32.09
C VAL A 762 24.06 -26.22 31.86
N LEU A 763 23.90 -27.08 30.86
CA LEU A 763 22.91 -28.16 30.89
C LEU A 763 23.11 -28.94 32.21
N GLY A 764 22.39 -28.55 33.26
CA GLY A 764 22.14 -29.31 34.48
C GLY A 764 23.33 -29.56 35.43
N VAL A 765 23.68 -28.59 36.28
CA VAL A 765 24.28 -28.86 37.60
C VAL A 765 23.78 -27.84 38.64
N SER A 766 23.41 -28.34 39.82
CA SER A 766 22.87 -27.62 40.99
C SER A 766 23.84 -26.58 41.59
N PRO A 767 23.39 -25.53 42.32
CA PRO A 767 24.23 -24.44 42.84
C PRO A 767 25.23 -24.78 43.96
N ASP A 768 25.32 -26.04 44.38
CA ASP A 768 26.17 -26.44 45.50
C ASP A 768 27.47 -27.08 45.00
N GLN A 769 28.45 -26.26 44.61
CA GLN A 769 29.89 -26.52 44.78
C GLN A 769 30.75 -25.36 44.23
N ARG A 770 31.14 -24.44 45.13
CA ARG A 770 32.36 -23.62 44.96
C ARG A 770 33.52 -24.29 45.70
N PRO A 771 34.76 -24.26 45.17
CA PRO A 771 35.95 -24.21 46.00
C PRO A 771 36.39 -22.76 46.24
N ARG A 772 37.05 -22.58 47.38
CA ARG A 772 37.42 -21.32 48.06
C ARG A 772 38.31 -20.37 47.28
#